data_AF-A0A7K6R3J2-F1
#
_entry.id   AF-A0A7K6R3J2-F1
#
_cell.length_a   1.000
_cell.length_b   1.000
_cell.length_c   1.000
_cell.angle_alpha   90.00
_cell.angle_beta   90.00
_cell.angle_gamma   90.00
#
_symmetry.space_group_name_H-M   'P 1'
#
loop_
_entity.id
_entity.type
_entity.pdbx_description
1 polymer ?
#
loop_
_entity_poly.entity_id
_entity_poly.type
_entity_poly.pdbx_seq_one_letter_code
_entity_poly.pdbx_strand_id
1 'polypeptide(L)'
;QEVSLFFTVESRSSRCLNSQLQEAARKKLWALESDDRGVCALFKELSARLVCMQAQEDRFLLTFKTLEEVWKFSTYLTLGYVGTCLEQLLFGQEYWLDCALVEDTELRVTVDEEHLATIYMDLLLQEGNFFSRAVPGVWKSEQEGEEGLKLWKNELIHVKNVGQDSKWEGMSLLTGQRDVVPMAALEPIPHPFYQWFLKNYAVSFGISQEISGAGSEGIVRGRCTATRDHRGAAWDELSFSRGDSIEIIGLFIPGLPWFVGKSLSTGSTGFVPARLVNPEACEPLGKGFVFLSEEEKSPLLHMPCNADEQHFATLLGDLARTDITSVYRLDGFEPTAMFPKVPPEPALHGSREIQVLQSWEEINDWATSSTSELSSPGSEAAPATLEDVLLEKLDDFDYPKFFIDLNAGHVEDADVFDPILTFLNQDTFVPSFQSFYDLSFSFLHSTFYGFSDEDELVLYLETSRNWAKRTHSVWAHVRLCFLLGKLCIKKVKFSQARVYFEEAMSVLDRGFGDLPLLSALHVSLASIYLKQNMKHKFSSLLGKTVALLMCLPGRSFSSENELEVLMYILRESIAVGNAPLEARICFLIIKLFLQLGKTEEVLPFLEHLQSLSITWLGPGASAGPLDASAILCYLYDKKYLPNIALASARLFVPGGTKGAPSPIWRAGFILQSTSRLLGNQLDRSCIPALACFYLKQALQFSCESRAVPTQRTLCALLSRMYLQHGVLDGAVCYAARAVALGRLLGEEEAFESSLSLGWMQLLQRQPGLAGDILRPLLRSLRGTDSESQRGAVHNLLAMALRGEGKVQEAAENFLRALHKAKETGNRRNQAVSLANLGQLSLSCGASQLAELYLLWAVQLYAELQGHQQLDMELAQVLLWLAQAMVDRQRMEDGKLCYELALGFALKWQNVRSQLHITECLCHFYSKVCPDLRACITYHEHWVSLARQLQDRELEGNARQALSQLYQALGTPEALRQSLDCTKQSLRIFIDLEEAVKAAEAWLQAGRLYYLLQEDELVEMYFQAAIEAALKWDNFSLAMDLYERAGDTFFNGSRNRDRALEFYRGGAVPLARKLKANQTELRLFNKLAELQIGLQGYEKALEFATLAARLSLRVGDQLQELVAFHRLATVYDLLHMYEMAEDCYLKTLAMRPPVLESSGEALYYCKVYWHLGNLTLHKLKDEQDAASYFLLALAAAAELGDQDLQALLRAKLGAIPGAPGGPEGTPGCATEWPRWLSEGGHIV
;
A
#
# COMPACT_ATOMS: atom_id res chain seq x y z
N GLN A 1 10.74 8.62 -27.53
CA GLN A 1 11.96 8.22 -26.82
C GLN A 1 11.54 7.72 -25.45
N GLU A 2 12.14 6.62 -24.98
CA GLU A 2 11.73 5.89 -23.77
C GLU A 2 12.86 5.99 -22.74
N VAL A 3 12.53 6.24 -21.46
CA VAL A 3 13.50 6.28 -20.35
C VAL A 3 13.28 5.08 -19.45
N SER A 4 14.37 4.45 -19.01
CA SER A 4 14.32 3.40 -17.99
C SER A 4 14.34 3.99 -16.58
N LEU A 5 13.39 3.56 -15.76
CA LEU A 5 13.33 3.86 -14.32
C LEU A 5 13.55 2.56 -13.56
N PHE A 6 14.64 2.49 -12.81
CA PHE A 6 15.01 1.33 -11.98
C PHE A 6 14.63 1.58 -10.52
N PHE A 7 14.27 0.52 -9.80
CA PHE A 7 14.05 0.61 -8.36
C PHE A 7 14.86 -0.44 -7.59
N THR A 8 15.35 -0.04 -6.42
CA THR A 8 16.04 -0.92 -5.48
C THR A 8 15.46 -0.75 -4.08
N VAL A 9 15.26 -1.86 -3.37
CA VAL A 9 14.78 -1.88 -1.99
C VAL A 9 15.96 -2.08 -1.06
N GLU A 10 16.31 -1.02 -0.32
CA GLU A 10 17.41 -1.01 0.64
C GLU A 10 16.89 -0.98 2.08
N SER A 11 17.68 -1.54 3.00
CA SER A 11 17.46 -1.39 4.44
C SER A 11 18.23 -0.17 4.96
N ARG A 12 17.56 0.73 5.69
CA ARG A 12 18.14 1.98 6.24
C ARG A 12 19.20 1.68 7.29
N SER A 13 19.00 0.65 8.12
CA SER A 13 19.92 0.24 9.18
C SER A 13 21.19 -0.41 8.63
N SER A 14 21.05 -1.25 7.59
CA SER A 14 22.19 -1.97 7.00
C SER A 14 22.82 -1.26 5.80
N ARG A 15 22.11 -0.33 5.16
CA ARG A 15 22.43 0.31 3.86
C ARG A 15 22.75 -0.70 2.75
N CYS A 16 22.17 -1.90 2.85
CA CYS A 16 22.32 -2.99 1.90
C CYS A 16 20.98 -3.31 1.23
N LEU A 17 21.04 -3.95 0.06
CA LEU A 17 19.86 -4.47 -0.64
C LEU A 17 19.14 -5.49 0.26
N ASN A 18 17.85 -5.29 0.48
CA ASN A 18 17.00 -6.28 1.12
C ASN A 18 16.48 -7.26 0.05
N SER A 19 17.18 -8.37 -0.14
CA SER A 19 16.86 -9.34 -1.22
C SER A 19 15.44 -9.90 -1.10
N GLN A 20 14.95 -10.14 0.11
CA GLN A 20 13.61 -10.68 0.35
C GLN A 20 12.53 -9.69 -0.08
N LEU A 21 12.66 -8.40 0.32
CA LEU A 21 11.71 -7.38 -0.10
C LEU A 21 11.83 -7.03 -1.58
N GLN A 22 13.04 -7.05 -2.15
CA GLN A 22 13.25 -6.87 -3.59
C GLN A 22 12.52 -7.97 -4.38
N GLU A 23 12.64 -9.23 -3.94
CA GLU A 23 11.91 -10.35 -4.55
C GLU A 23 10.39 -10.23 -4.38
N ALA A 24 9.92 -9.79 -3.21
CA ALA A 24 8.49 -9.53 -2.98
C ALA A 24 7.95 -8.43 -3.91
N ALA A 25 8.67 -7.32 -4.04
CA ALA A 25 8.35 -6.23 -4.95
C ALA A 25 8.36 -6.71 -6.41
N ARG A 26 9.34 -7.54 -6.79
CA ARG A 26 9.41 -8.16 -8.12
C ARG A 26 8.20 -9.05 -8.39
N LYS A 27 7.84 -9.94 -7.47
CA LYS A 27 6.65 -10.79 -7.57
C LYS A 27 5.37 -9.96 -7.72
N LYS A 28 5.26 -8.84 -7.00
CA LYS A 28 4.13 -7.91 -7.17
C LYS A 28 4.13 -7.27 -8.54
N LEU A 29 5.29 -6.84 -9.05
CA LEU A 29 5.42 -6.26 -10.39
C LEU A 29 5.01 -7.26 -11.48
N TRP A 30 5.41 -8.54 -11.37
CA TRP A 30 4.94 -9.62 -12.23
C TRP A 30 3.41 -9.77 -12.23
N ALA A 31 2.77 -9.64 -11.06
CA ALA A 31 1.32 -9.68 -10.98
C ALA A 31 0.67 -8.49 -11.73
N LEU A 32 1.27 -7.31 -11.61
CA LEU A 32 0.79 -6.07 -12.24
C LEU A 32 1.00 -6.04 -13.77
N GLU A 33 1.97 -6.78 -14.33
CA GLU A 33 2.13 -6.92 -15.79
C GLU A 33 0.86 -7.44 -16.50
N SER A 34 0.00 -8.16 -15.78
CA SER A 34 -1.26 -8.67 -16.35
C SER A 34 -2.46 -7.70 -16.27
N ASP A 35 -2.43 -6.68 -15.40
CA ASP A 35 -3.45 -5.63 -15.27
C ASP A 35 -2.78 -4.28 -14.93
N ASP A 36 -2.42 -3.54 -15.97
CA ASP A 36 -1.61 -2.32 -15.90
C ASP A 36 -2.39 -1.04 -15.57
N ARG A 37 -3.72 -1.12 -15.43
CA ARG A 37 -4.59 0.06 -15.29
C ARG A 37 -4.26 0.90 -14.06
N GLY A 38 -4.01 0.25 -12.91
CA GLY A 38 -3.63 0.93 -11.67
C GLY A 38 -2.26 1.60 -11.77
N VAL A 39 -1.30 0.92 -12.38
CA VAL A 39 0.07 1.43 -12.57
C VAL A 39 0.08 2.60 -13.56
N CYS A 40 -0.69 2.50 -14.64
CA CYS A 40 -0.89 3.59 -15.60
C CYS A 40 -1.53 4.83 -14.94
N ALA A 41 -2.48 4.64 -14.03
CA ALA A 41 -3.08 5.75 -13.28
C ALA A 41 -2.05 6.43 -12.36
N LEU A 42 -1.23 5.63 -11.66
CA LEU A 42 -0.16 6.15 -10.81
C LEU A 42 0.86 6.99 -11.61
N PHE A 43 1.38 6.46 -12.72
CA PHE A 43 2.35 7.22 -13.51
C PHE A 43 1.75 8.46 -14.15
N LYS A 44 0.46 8.44 -14.53
CA LYS A 44 -0.24 9.66 -14.97
C LYS A 44 -0.26 10.73 -13.87
N GLU A 45 -0.50 10.33 -12.62
CA GLU A 45 -0.44 11.24 -11.46
C GLU A 45 0.97 11.82 -11.29
N LEU A 46 2.00 10.97 -11.42
CA LEU A 46 3.41 11.35 -11.43
C LEU A 46 3.84 12.15 -12.67
N SER A 47 2.92 12.46 -13.59
CA SER A 47 3.19 13.19 -14.84
C SER A 47 4.13 12.45 -15.81
N ALA A 48 4.05 11.12 -15.84
CA ALA A 48 4.75 10.22 -16.75
C ALA A 48 3.78 9.26 -17.47
N ARG A 49 4.20 8.70 -18.60
CA ARG A 49 3.41 7.71 -19.36
C ARG A 49 4.13 6.37 -19.37
N LEU A 50 3.51 5.35 -18.78
CA LEU A 50 4.03 3.99 -18.78
C LEU A 50 3.94 3.38 -20.20
N VAL A 51 5.04 2.83 -20.69
CA VAL A 51 5.11 2.07 -21.94
C VAL A 51 4.99 0.58 -21.65
N CYS A 52 5.86 0.06 -20.80
CA CYS A 52 5.82 -1.31 -20.32
C CYS A 52 6.53 -1.46 -18.97
N MET A 53 6.27 -2.59 -18.32
CA MET A 53 6.94 -3.02 -17.10
C MET A 53 7.80 -4.23 -17.44
N GLN A 54 8.99 -4.29 -16.85
CA GLN A 54 9.91 -5.41 -17.04
C GLN A 54 10.38 -5.90 -15.68
N ALA A 55 9.64 -6.85 -15.13
CA ALA A 55 9.88 -7.31 -13.78
C ALA A 55 11.17 -8.14 -13.62
N GLN A 56 11.72 -8.72 -14.69
CA GLN A 56 13.03 -9.40 -14.62
C GLN A 56 14.20 -8.45 -14.37
N GLU A 57 14.05 -7.18 -14.76
CA GLU A 57 15.09 -6.16 -14.66
C GLU A 57 14.75 -5.07 -13.62
N ASP A 58 13.71 -5.29 -12.81
CA ASP A 58 13.22 -4.35 -11.79
C ASP A 58 13.05 -2.91 -12.33
N ARG A 59 12.48 -2.78 -13.55
CA ARG A 59 12.37 -1.49 -14.25
C ARG A 59 11.02 -1.19 -14.88
N PHE A 60 10.74 0.10 -14.99
CA PHE A 60 9.62 0.69 -15.73
C PHE A 60 10.15 1.45 -16.94
N LEU A 61 9.55 1.26 -18.12
CA LEU A 61 9.83 2.08 -19.30
C LEU A 61 8.81 3.21 -19.40
N LEU A 62 9.29 4.45 -19.38
CA LEU A 62 8.48 5.66 -19.35
C LEU A 62 8.69 6.52 -20.61
N THR A 63 7.66 7.27 -20.98
CA THR A 63 7.72 8.28 -22.04
C THR A 63 7.09 9.59 -21.59
N PHE A 64 7.51 10.68 -22.23
CA PHE A 64 7.02 12.03 -21.98
C PHE A 64 6.62 12.68 -23.31
N LYS A 65 5.53 13.45 -23.31
CA LYS A 65 5.06 14.21 -24.50
C LYS A 65 5.19 15.71 -24.34
N THR A 66 5.25 16.23 -23.13
CA THR A 66 5.30 17.68 -22.87
C THR A 66 6.43 18.02 -21.91
N LEU A 67 6.92 19.27 -21.99
CA LEU A 67 7.93 19.78 -21.05
C LEU A 67 7.40 19.82 -19.61
N GLU A 68 6.10 20.06 -19.44
CA GLU A 68 5.45 20.07 -18.14
C GLU A 68 5.43 18.67 -17.49
N GLU A 69 5.24 17.61 -18.29
CA GLU A 69 5.35 16.23 -17.83
C GLU A 69 6.75 15.93 -17.27
N VAL A 70 7.80 16.29 -18.02
CA VAL A 70 9.21 16.11 -17.58
C VAL A 70 9.53 16.94 -16.33
N TRP A 71 9.05 18.19 -16.27
CA TRP A 71 9.27 19.06 -15.13
C TRP A 71 8.64 18.52 -13.85
N LYS A 72 7.35 18.17 -13.89
CA LYS A 72 6.65 17.65 -12.70
C LYS A 72 7.25 16.32 -12.27
N PHE A 73 7.53 15.43 -13.21
CA PHE A 73 8.12 14.14 -12.90
C PHE A 73 9.50 14.27 -12.26
N SER A 74 10.40 15.12 -12.81
CA SER A 74 11.71 15.38 -12.20
C SER A 74 11.61 16.05 -10.83
N THR A 75 10.61 16.93 -10.63
CA THR A 75 10.32 17.52 -9.32
C THR A 75 9.89 16.44 -8.32
N TYR A 76 8.97 15.54 -8.69
CA TYR A 76 8.56 14.44 -7.82
C TYR A 76 9.66 13.42 -7.56
N LEU A 77 10.58 13.22 -8.51
CA LEU A 77 11.76 12.38 -8.33
C LEU A 77 12.73 12.99 -7.31
N THR A 78 13.04 14.29 -7.43
CA THR A 78 13.92 15.02 -6.50
C THR A 78 13.34 15.16 -5.10
N LEU A 79 12.01 15.26 -4.97
CA LEU A 79 11.32 15.25 -3.68
C LEU A 79 11.19 13.84 -3.07
N GLY A 80 11.56 12.78 -3.80
CA GLY A 80 11.46 11.39 -3.34
C GLY A 80 10.06 10.77 -3.43
N TYR A 81 9.07 11.47 -3.99
CA TYR A 81 7.68 11.00 -4.07
C TYR A 81 7.51 9.78 -4.96
N VAL A 82 8.28 9.67 -6.04
CA VAL A 82 8.22 8.52 -6.95
C VAL A 82 8.53 7.23 -6.19
N GLY A 83 9.55 7.22 -5.33
CA GLY A 83 9.92 6.05 -4.54
C GLY A 83 8.85 5.65 -3.54
N THR A 84 8.30 6.61 -2.79
CA THR A 84 7.21 6.35 -1.83
C THR A 84 5.90 5.94 -2.48
N CYS A 85 5.60 6.44 -3.69
CA CYS A 85 4.46 5.99 -4.49
C CYS A 85 4.62 4.54 -4.93
N LEU A 86 5.84 4.14 -5.34
CA LEU A 86 6.15 2.75 -5.68
C LEU A 86 6.12 1.84 -4.44
N GLU A 87 6.53 2.32 -3.27
CA GLU A 87 6.41 1.58 -1.99
C GLU A 87 4.94 1.19 -1.73
N GLN A 88 4.00 2.13 -1.92
CA GLN A 88 2.56 1.88 -1.78
C GLN A 88 1.99 0.92 -2.83
N LEU A 89 2.54 0.94 -4.05
CA LEU A 89 2.11 0.07 -5.15
C LEU A 89 2.62 -1.36 -5.00
N LEU A 90 3.89 -1.52 -4.62
CA LEU A 90 4.62 -2.79 -4.68
C LEU A 90 4.44 -3.64 -3.42
N PHE A 91 4.12 -3.04 -2.27
CA PHE A 91 3.98 -3.77 -1.02
C PHE A 91 2.52 -3.94 -0.57
N GLY A 92 2.19 -5.17 -0.18
CA GLY A 92 0.86 -5.60 0.27
C GLY A 92 0.60 -5.39 1.77
N GLN A 93 -0.50 -5.97 2.25
CA GLN A 93 -0.98 -5.78 3.64
C GLN A 93 0.05 -6.22 4.70
N GLU A 94 0.72 -7.34 4.49
CA GLU A 94 1.69 -7.91 5.45
C GLU A 94 2.85 -6.94 5.75
N TYR A 95 3.40 -6.30 4.71
CA TYR A 95 4.45 -5.29 4.85
C TYR A 95 3.98 -4.12 5.73
N TRP A 96 2.82 -3.55 5.45
CA TRP A 96 2.33 -2.37 6.17
C TRP A 96 1.96 -2.65 7.64
N LEU A 97 1.69 -3.90 8.00
CA LEU A 97 1.39 -4.31 9.37
C LEU A 97 2.66 -4.48 10.23
N ASP A 98 3.82 -4.72 9.61
CA ASP A 98 5.14 -4.79 10.25
C ASP A 98 5.80 -3.40 10.23
N CYS A 99 5.63 -2.66 11.34
CA CYS A 99 6.13 -1.29 11.41
C CYS A 99 7.65 -1.21 11.49
N ALA A 100 8.31 -2.21 12.08
CA ALA A 100 9.78 -2.24 12.13
C ALA A 100 10.36 -2.39 10.72
N LEU A 101 9.75 -3.25 9.90
CA LEU A 101 10.12 -3.42 8.50
C LEU A 101 9.86 -2.13 7.69
N VAL A 102 8.72 -1.48 7.89
CA VAL A 102 8.36 -0.21 7.23
C VAL A 102 9.30 0.93 7.62
N GLU A 103 9.79 0.98 8.87
CA GLU A 103 10.78 1.98 9.30
C GLU A 103 12.15 1.74 8.68
N ASP A 104 12.55 0.47 8.56
CA ASP A 104 13.85 0.09 8.02
C ASP A 104 13.89 0.09 6.49
N THR A 105 12.77 0.21 5.79
CA THR A 105 12.75 0.11 4.31
C THR A 105 12.92 1.48 3.65
N GLU A 106 13.78 1.54 2.63
CA GLU A 106 13.94 2.67 1.71
C GLU A 106 13.89 2.17 0.27
N LEU A 107 12.92 2.66 -0.51
CA LEU A 107 12.82 2.37 -1.93
C LEU A 107 13.51 3.47 -2.72
N ARG A 108 14.70 3.17 -3.25
CA ARG A 108 15.45 4.08 -4.11
C ARG A 108 15.06 3.90 -5.55
N VAL A 109 14.93 5.03 -6.24
CA VAL A 109 14.57 5.09 -7.65
C VAL A 109 15.66 5.83 -8.38
N THR A 110 16.20 5.20 -9.42
CA THR A 110 17.22 5.79 -10.28
C THR A 110 16.72 5.87 -11.70
N VAL A 111 16.95 7.01 -12.33
CA VAL A 111 16.62 7.28 -13.73
C VAL A 111 17.91 7.62 -14.45
N ASP A 112 18.04 7.22 -15.70
CA ASP A 112 19.13 7.68 -16.57
C ASP A 112 18.97 9.19 -16.83
N GLU A 113 19.64 10.01 -16.02
CA GLU A 113 19.55 11.47 -16.07
C GLU A 113 20.05 12.04 -17.39
N GLU A 114 21.05 11.41 -18.02
CA GLU A 114 21.55 11.82 -19.34
C GLU A 114 20.46 11.59 -20.38
N HIS A 115 19.83 10.40 -20.38
CA HIS A 115 18.73 10.12 -21.31
C HIS A 115 17.52 11.02 -21.06
N LEU A 116 17.13 11.26 -19.81
CA LEU A 116 16.05 12.19 -19.49
C LEU A 116 16.36 13.62 -19.97
N ALA A 117 17.60 14.08 -19.82
CA ALA A 117 18.05 15.38 -20.32
C ALA A 117 18.01 15.45 -21.86
N THR A 118 18.32 14.36 -22.57
CA THR A 118 18.17 14.32 -24.04
C THR A 118 16.72 14.44 -24.48
N ILE A 119 15.79 13.73 -23.84
CA ILE A 119 14.34 13.84 -24.13
C ILE A 119 13.85 15.25 -23.84
N TYR A 120 14.29 15.83 -22.72
CA TYR A 120 13.96 17.20 -22.37
C TYR A 120 14.44 18.20 -23.43
N MET A 121 15.69 18.06 -23.90
CA MET A 121 16.25 18.89 -24.96
C MET A 121 15.48 18.72 -26.28
N ASP A 122 15.16 17.50 -26.68
CA ASP A 122 14.43 17.24 -27.92
C ASP A 122 13.02 17.84 -27.89
N LEU A 123 12.34 17.82 -26.73
CA LEU A 123 11.05 18.49 -26.55
C LEU A 123 11.19 20.03 -26.62
N LEU A 124 12.26 20.62 -26.09
CA LEU A 124 12.54 22.06 -26.21
C LEU A 124 12.78 22.45 -27.67
N LEU A 125 13.55 21.64 -28.40
CA LEU A 125 13.81 21.84 -29.83
C LEU A 125 12.54 21.72 -30.68
N GLN A 126 11.62 20.81 -30.32
CA GLN A 126 10.31 20.70 -30.97
C GLN A 126 9.42 21.93 -30.73
N GLU A 127 9.42 22.51 -29.52
CA GLU A 127 8.65 23.72 -29.23
C GLU A 127 9.19 24.95 -29.99
N GLY A 128 10.49 24.99 -30.27
CA GLY A 128 11.11 26.06 -31.05
C GLY A 128 11.23 27.42 -30.33
N ASN A 129 10.83 27.52 -29.06
CA ASN A 129 10.91 28.74 -28.26
C ASN A 129 11.18 28.42 -26.78
N PHE A 130 12.41 28.61 -26.32
CA PHE A 130 12.82 28.21 -24.96
C PHE A 130 13.97 29.05 -24.39
N PHE A 131 14.34 28.80 -23.14
CA PHE A 131 15.49 29.43 -22.49
C PHE A 131 16.61 28.40 -22.29
N SER A 132 17.85 28.81 -22.45
CA SER A 132 19.04 27.96 -22.38
C SER A 132 20.22 28.69 -21.74
N ARG A 133 21.25 27.94 -21.37
CA ARG A 133 22.54 28.49 -20.91
C ARG A 133 23.57 28.44 -22.02
N ALA A 134 24.42 29.48 -22.05
CA ALA A 134 25.53 29.56 -22.98
C ALA A 134 26.73 28.70 -22.53
N VAL A 135 27.21 27.81 -23.40
CA VAL A 135 28.41 26.99 -23.17
C VAL A 135 29.65 27.68 -23.74
N PRO A 136 30.65 28.06 -22.92
CA PRO A 136 31.87 28.67 -23.42
C PRO A 136 32.80 27.60 -24.01
N GLY A 137 33.04 27.67 -25.32
CA GLY A 137 34.09 26.88 -25.98
C GLY A 137 33.83 26.48 -27.43
N VAL A 138 32.57 26.47 -27.87
CA VAL A 138 32.19 26.06 -29.25
C VAL A 138 32.09 27.27 -30.20
N TRP A 139 32.10 28.50 -29.66
CA TRP A 139 31.99 29.73 -30.44
C TRP A 139 33.36 30.20 -30.94
N LYS A 140 33.72 29.81 -32.17
CA LYS A 140 34.65 30.57 -33.01
C LYS A 140 33.86 31.03 -34.23
N SER A 141 33.66 32.35 -34.36
CA SER A 141 33.17 32.91 -35.61
C SER A 141 34.26 32.63 -36.66
N GLU A 142 33.99 31.71 -37.57
CA GLU A 142 34.72 31.58 -38.82
C GLU A 142 34.11 32.58 -39.82
N GLN A 143 34.29 33.88 -39.56
CA GLN A 143 34.24 34.94 -40.56
C GLN A 143 34.70 36.26 -39.90
N GLU A 144 35.90 36.69 -40.26
CA GLU A 144 36.46 37.99 -39.89
C GLU A 144 35.53 39.11 -40.40
N GLY A 145 34.72 39.69 -39.53
CA GLY A 145 33.98 40.92 -39.86
C GLY A 145 32.65 41.16 -39.13
N GLU A 146 32.00 40.16 -38.54
CA GLU A 146 30.73 40.35 -37.82
C GLU A 146 30.94 40.31 -36.30
N GLU A 147 30.57 41.40 -35.61
CA GLU A 147 30.51 41.49 -34.14
C GLU A 147 29.40 40.56 -33.61
N GLY A 148 29.69 39.27 -33.51
CA GLY A 148 28.79 38.31 -32.89
C GLY A 148 28.59 38.56 -31.39
N LEU A 149 27.44 38.17 -30.85
CA LEU A 149 27.09 38.21 -29.42
C LEU A 149 28.25 37.72 -28.52
N LYS A 150 28.81 38.60 -27.68
CA LYS A 150 29.73 38.21 -26.60
C LYS A 150 28.93 37.62 -25.44
N LEU A 151 28.69 36.31 -25.48
CA LEU A 151 28.01 35.58 -24.42
C LEU A 151 28.98 35.22 -23.29
N TRP A 152 28.59 35.48 -22.05
CA TRP A 152 29.35 35.09 -20.86
C TRP A 152 29.06 33.63 -20.49
N LYS A 153 30.00 32.98 -19.80
CA LYS A 153 29.82 31.60 -19.30
C LYS A 153 28.57 31.53 -18.42
N ASN A 154 27.69 30.56 -18.67
CA ASN A 154 26.44 30.32 -17.92
C ASN A 154 25.38 31.43 -18.06
N GLU A 155 25.51 32.32 -19.05
CA GLU A 155 24.49 33.34 -19.31
C GLU A 155 23.18 32.72 -19.82
N LEU A 156 22.04 33.19 -19.29
CA LEU A 156 20.70 32.77 -19.75
C LEU A 156 20.33 33.49 -21.05
N ILE A 157 19.99 32.70 -22.06
CA ILE A 157 19.61 33.13 -23.41
C ILE A 157 18.21 32.63 -23.69
N HIS A 158 17.40 33.48 -24.30
CA HIS A 158 16.11 33.10 -24.87
C HIS A 158 16.29 32.77 -26.35
N VAL A 159 15.97 31.53 -26.74
CA VAL A 159 16.23 30.99 -28.08
C VAL A 159 14.91 30.78 -28.83
N LYS A 160 14.88 31.25 -30.08
CA LYS A 160 13.75 31.13 -31.02
C LYS A 160 14.18 30.48 -32.33
N ASN A 161 13.39 29.51 -32.79
CA ASN A 161 13.58 28.86 -34.07
C ASN A 161 13.14 29.79 -35.20
N VAL A 162 14.05 30.03 -36.16
CA VAL A 162 13.83 30.89 -37.34
C VAL A 162 13.65 30.05 -38.62
N GLY A 163 13.59 28.72 -38.52
CA GLY A 163 13.40 27.80 -39.64
C GLY A 163 14.68 27.37 -40.36
N GLN A 164 15.87 27.60 -39.76
CA GLN A 164 17.16 27.13 -40.27
C GLN A 164 17.72 25.99 -39.39
N ASP A 165 18.08 24.84 -39.99
CA ASP A 165 18.38 23.59 -39.27
C ASP A 165 19.61 23.63 -38.34
N SER A 166 20.45 24.67 -38.38
CA SER A 166 21.70 24.74 -37.59
C SER A 166 21.94 26.04 -36.81
N LYS A 167 21.08 27.06 -36.98
CA LYS A 167 21.29 28.43 -36.50
C LYS A 167 19.98 29.07 -36.05
N TRP A 168 19.87 29.45 -34.78
CA TRP A 168 18.63 29.93 -34.14
C TRP A 168 18.81 31.35 -33.60
N GLU A 169 17.74 32.14 -33.44
CA GLU A 169 17.84 33.49 -32.85
C GLU A 169 17.97 33.36 -31.33
N GLY A 170 19.09 33.81 -30.76
CA GLY A 170 19.32 33.90 -29.33
C GLY A 170 19.27 35.36 -28.84
N MET A 171 18.55 35.59 -27.74
CA MET A 171 18.46 36.88 -27.06
C MET A 171 19.04 36.76 -25.65
N SER A 172 20.11 37.49 -25.35
CA SER A 172 20.67 37.54 -23.99
C SER A 172 19.67 38.22 -23.04
N LEU A 173 19.42 37.60 -21.89
CA LEU A 173 18.59 38.20 -20.84
C LEU A 173 19.31 39.32 -20.07
N LEU A 174 20.65 39.32 -20.04
CA LEU A 174 21.46 40.33 -19.37
C LEU A 174 21.61 41.60 -20.21
N THR A 175 21.89 41.47 -21.51
CA THR A 175 22.18 42.62 -22.39
C THR A 175 20.99 42.99 -23.27
N GLY A 176 20.02 42.10 -23.45
CA GLY A 176 18.87 42.30 -24.35
C GLY A 176 19.24 42.27 -25.84
N GLN A 177 20.50 41.97 -26.17
CA GLN A 177 20.98 41.87 -27.56
C GLN A 177 20.51 40.56 -28.20
N ARG A 178 20.20 40.62 -29.50
CA ARG A 178 19.73 39.49 -30.31
C ARG A 178 20.74 39.18 -31.39
N ASP A 179 21.08 37.91 -31.56
CA ASP A 179 21.97 37.43 -32.62
C ASP A 179 21.77 35.92 -32.83
N VAL A 180 22.44 35.34 -33.82
CA VAL A 180 22.28 33.94 -34.22
C VAL A 180 23.21 33.03 -33.41
N VAL A 181 22.64 32.03 -32.74
CA VAL A 181 23.34 31.07 -31.88
C VAL A 181 23.29 29.66 -32.49
N PRO A 182 24.43 28.95 -32.59
CA PRO A 182 24.45 27.56 -33.05
C PRO A 182 23.91 26.61 -31.97
N MET A 183 23.17 25.56 -32.37
CA MET A 183 22.58 24.60 -31.42
C MET A 183 23.62 23.91 -30.52
N ALA A 184 24.84 23.70 -31.00
CA ALA A 184 25.93 23.09 -30.24
C ALA A 184 26.48 23.96 -29.09
N ALA A 185 26.09 25.25 -29.01
CA ALA A 185 26.47 26.16 -27.93
C ALA A 185 25.38 26.33 -26.86
N LEU A 186 24.27 25.58 -26.98
CA LEU A 186 23.11 25.66 -26.09
C LEU A 186 23.09 24.48 -25.13
N GLU A 187 23.10 24.76 -23.83
CA GLU A 187 22.80 23.78 -22.78
C GLU A 187 21.39 24.01 -22.23
N PRO A 188 20.63 22.95 -21.93
CA PRO A 188 19.30 23.08 -21.35
C PRO A 188 19.44 23.62 -19.92
N ILE A 189 18.43 24.35 -19.45
CA ILE A 189 18.43 24.81 -18.06
C ILE A 189 18.26 23.58 -17.14
N PRO A 190 19.15 23.38 -16.14
CA PRO A 190 19.18 22.15 -15.35
C PRO A 190 17.94 21.94 -14.47
N HIS A 191 17.19 22.99 -14.12
CA HIS A 191 15.94 22.89 -13.39
C HIS A 191 14.75 23.29 -14.28
N PRO A 192 13.87 22.35 -14.66
CA PRO A 192 12.73 22.64 -15.53
C PRO A 192 11.74 23.67 -14.97
N PHE A 193 11.70 23.89 -13.64
CA PHE A 193 10.96 24.99 -13.01
C PHE A 193 11.31 26.35 -13.61
N TYR A 194 12.61 26.61 -13.85
CA TYR A 194 13.07 27.87 -14.43
C TYR A 194 12.51 28.07 -15.84
N GLN A 195 12.45 27.00 -16.63
CA GLN A 195 11.88 27.06 -17.98
C GLN A 195 10.39 27.40 -17.95
N TRP A 196 9.61 26.77 -17.07
CA TRP A 196 8.18 27.09 -16.87
C TRP A 196 7.99 28.53 -16.38
N PHE A 197 8.75 28.93 -15.37
CA PHE A 197 8.66 30.25 -14.76
C PHE A 197 8.96 31.37 -15.77
N LEU A 198 10.09 31.27 -16.49
CA LEU A 198 10.50 32.28 -17.46
C LEU A 198 9.54 32.37 -18.66
N LYS A 199 8.90 31.26 -19.03
CA LYS A 199 7.90 31.21 -20.12
C LYS A 199 6.57 31.86 -19.72
N ASN A 200 6.10 31.61 -18.49
CA ASN A 200 4.81 32.12 -18.02
C ASN A 200 4.87 33.57 -17.51
N TYR A 201 6.02 33.99 -16.96
CA TYR A 201 6.22 35.32 -16.39
C TYR A 201 7.23 36.14 -17.21
N ALA A 202 6.93 36.32 -18.49
CA ALA A 202 7.74 37.14 -19.38
C ALA A 202 7.61 38.63 -19.04
N VAL A 203 8.70 39.23 -18.54
CA VAL A 203 8.77 40.68 -18.26
C VAL A 203 9.46 41.41 -19.43
N SER A 204 8.92 42.55 -19.85
CA SER A 204 9.42 43.42 -20.94
C SER A 204 10.77 44.11 -20.64
N PHE A 205 11.26 44.02 -19.40
CA PHE A 205 12.50 44.62 -18.93
C PHE A 205 13.68 43.64 -19.03
N GLY A 206 14.87 44.18 -19.29
CA GLY A 206 16.13 43.45 -19.14
C GLY A 206 16.54 43.36 -17.66
N ILE A 207 17.58 42.58 -17.38
CA ILE A 207 18.15 42.45 -16.03
C ILE A 207 18.88 43.75 -15.65
N SER A 208 18.69 44.23 -14.42
CA SER A 208 19.19 45.54 -13.96
C SER A 208 20.68 45.54 -13.59
N GLN A 209 21.24 44.35 -13.31
CA GLN A 209 22.61 44.12 -12.80
C GLN A 209 22.86 44.65 -11.38
N GLU A 210 21.81 45.07 -10.65
CA GLU A 210 21.95 45.55 -9.27
C GLU A 210 22.13 44.43 -8.25
N ILE A 211 21.64 43.23 -8.57
CA ILE A 211 21.78 42.02 -7.76
C ILE A 211 22.98 41.23 -8.30
N SER A 212 23.91 40.86 -7.42
CA SER A 212 25.08 40.06 -7.79
C SER A 212 24.95 38.59 -7.37
N GLY A 213 25.78 37.74 -7.98
CA GLY A 213 25.88 36.30 -7.65
C GLY A 213 26.26 36.10 -6.18
N ALA A 214 25.74 35.04 -5.57
CA ALA A 214 26.03 34.74 -4.17
C ALA A 214 27.53 34.43 -3.97
N GLY A 215 28.11 35.02 -2.92
CA GLY A 215 29.36 34.53 -2.32
C GLY A 215 29.09 33.28 -1.47
N SER A 216 30.13 32.66 -0.90
CA SER A 216 30.01 31.46 -0.06
C SER A 216 29.33 31.66 1.30
N GLU A 217 28.70 32.82 1.55
CA GLU A 217 28.14 33.21 2.84
C GLU A 217 26.61 33.07 2.85
N GLY A 218 26.02 32.67 3.98
CA GLY A 218 24.57 32.54 4.17
C GLY A 218 23.88 33.86 4.56
N ILE A 219 22.55 33.86 4.70
CA ILE A 219 21.79 35.02 5.21
C ILE A 219 22.03 35.14 6.72
N VAL A 220 22.35 36.35 7.19
CA VAL A 220 22.75 36.59 8.58
C VAL A 220 21.96 37.71 9.25
N ARG A 221 21.88 37.68 10.58
CA ARG A 221 21.38 38.77 11.43
C ARG A 221 22.44 39.15 12.46
N GLY A 222 22.46 40.42 12.88
CA GLY A 222 23.38 40.88 13.92
C GLY A 222 23.97 42.24 13.61
N ARG A 223 25.29 42.37 13.83
CA ARG A 223 26.01 43.63 13.69
C ARG A 223 27.07 43.52 12.60
N CYS A 224 27.41 44.65 12.02
CA CYS A 224 28.41 44.73 10.98
C CYS A 224 29.26 45.98 11.18
N THR A 225 30.52 45.92 10.75
CA THR A 225 31.48 47.02 10.90
C THR A 225 31.77 47.70 9.57
N ALA A 226 31.72 49.02 9.57
CA ALA A 226 32.05 49.81 8.40
C ALA A 226 33.53 49.65 8.01
N THR A 227 33.79 49.21 6.77
CA THR A 227 35.16 49.02 6.26
C THR A 227 35.77 50.32 5.72
N ARG A 228 34.92 51.28 5.34
CA ARG A 228 35.30 52.58 4.75
C ARG A 228 34.35 53.67 5.24
N ASP A 229 34.81 54.93 5.19
CA ASP A 229 33.96 56.10 5.43
C ASP A 229 32.93 56.23 4.31
N HIS A 230 31.67 56.53 4.68
CA HIS A 230 30.59 56.75 3.75
C HIS A 230 29.75 57.97 4.16
N ARG A 231 29.54 58.89 3.21
CA ARG A 231 28.61 60.00 3.33
C ARG A 231 27.42 59.72 2.42
N GLY A 232 26.23 59.59 3.02
CA GLY A 232 24.98 59.33 2.28
C GLY A 232 24.70 60.42 1.26
N ALA A 233 24.25 60.01 0.07
CA ALA A 233 23.94 60.91 -1.05
C ALA A 233 22.52 61.48 -0.98
N ALA A 234 21.61 60.80 -0.27
CA ALA A 234 20.21 61.16 -0.09
C ALA A 234 19.82 61.11 1.40
N TRP A 235 18.65 61.67 1.75
CA TRP A 235 18.16 61.73 3.14
C TRP A 235 17.97 60.34 3.76
N ASP A 236 17.75 59.33 2.92
CA ASP A 236 17.47 57.96 3.30
C ASP A 236 18.73 57.08 3.42
N GLU A 237 19.91 57.61 3.10
CA GLU A 237 21.20 56.89 3.18
C GLU A 237 21.96 57.18 4.48
N LEU A 238 22.41 56.13 5.16
CA LEU A 238 23.11 56.24 6.44
C LEU A 238 24.57 56.71 6.22
N SER A 239 24.97 57.77 6.92
CA SER A 239 26.38 58.21 6.95
C SER A 239 27.12 57.58 8.14
N PHE A 240 28.32 57.06 7.90
CA PHE A 240 29.13 56.37 8.92
C PHE A 240 30.63 56.46 8.61
N SER A 241 31.45 56.30 9.63
CA SER A 241 32.92 56.31 9.55
C SER A 241 33.49 54.89 9.64
N ARG A 242 34.68 54.67 9.12
CA ARG A 242 35.39 53.40 9.19
C ARG A 242 35.55 52.95 10.65
N GLY A 243 35.15 51.72 10.93
CA GLY A 243 35.15 51.13 12.27
C GLY A 243 33.85 51.32 13.06
N ASP A 244 32.89 52.10 12.54
CA ASP A 244 31.57 52.22 13.17
C ASP A 244 30.83 50.88 13.17
N SER A 245 30.21 50.53 14.29
CA SER A 245 29.31 49.39 14.42
C SER A 245 27.90 49.76 14.00
N ILE A 246 27.36 49.02 13.02
CA ILE A 246 26.02 49.18 12.47
C ILE A 246 25.20 47.95 12.86
N GLU A 247 24.03 48.18 13.44
CA GLU A 247 23.06 47.13 13.73
C GLU A 247 22.19 46.89 12.49
N ILE A 248 22.07 45.63 12.05
CA ILE A 248 21.24 45.23 10.91
C ILE A 248 19.78 45.20 11.36
N ILE A 249 18.92 46.00 10.72
CA ILE A 249 17.47 45.96 10.92
C ILE A 249 16.90 44.92 9.95
N GLY A 250 16.50 43.77 10.48
CA GLY A 250 16.01 42.63 9.70
C GLY A 250 17.14 41.64 9.36
N LEU A 251 17.37 41.41 8.07
CA LEU A 251 18.29 40.40 7.53
C LEU A 251 19.35 41.04 6.61
N PHE A 252 20.54 40.44 6.57
CA PHE A 252 21.55 40.74 5.55
C PHE A 252 21.63 39.58 4.56
N ILE A 253 21.23 39.84 3.31
CA ILE A 253 21.23 38.85 2.23
C ILE A 253 22.42 39.15 1.29
N PRO A 254 23.38 38.23 1.15
CA PRO A 254 24.51 38.40 0.25
C PRO A 254 24.08 38.62 -1.21
N GLY A 255 24.76 39.55 -1.88
CA GLY A 255 24.49 39.92 -3.27
C GLY A 255 23.46 41.02 -3.47
N LEU A 256 22.82 41.51 -2.39
CA LEU A 256 21.99 42.71 -2.45
C LEU A 256 22.84 43.99 -2.31
N PRO A 257 22.47 45.08 -3.03
CA PRO A 257 23.24 46.32 -3.00
C PRO A 257 23.06 47.13 -1.69
N TRP A 258 21.90 46.99 -1.03
CA TRP A 258 21.49 47.77 0.14
C TRP A 258 20.86 46.88 1.21
N PHE A 259 20.98 47.28 2.48
CA PHE A 259 20.18 46.77 3.60
C PHE A 259 19.81 47.93 4.54
N VAL A 260 18.87 47.72 5.46
CA VAL A 260 18.48 48.75 6.46
C VAL A 260 19.34 48.57 7.70
N GLY A 261 20.01 49.64 8.14
CA GLY A 261 20.89 49.60 9.30
C GLY A 261 20.66 50.77 10.26
N LYS A 262 21.00 50.54 11.53
CA LYS A 262 21.02 51.56 12.58
C LYS A 262 22.45 51.80 13.04
N SER A 263 22.92 53.04 12.94
CA SER A 263 24.22 53.40 13.50
C SER A 263 24.14 53.43 15.03
N LEU A 264 25.02 52.71 15.71
CA LEU A 264 25.10 52.74 17.17
C LEU A 264 25.75 54.03 17.70
N SER A 265 26.52 54.74 16.87
CA SER A 265 27.19 55.99 17.25
C SER A 265 26.27 57.20 17.15
N THR A 266 25.39 57.26 16.15
CA THR A 266 24.48 58.39 15.90
C THR A 266 23.02 58.10 16.24
N GLY A 267 22.66 56.83 16.44
CA GLY A 267 21.27 56.38 16.66
C GLY A 267 20.36 56.47 15.43
N SER A 268 20.86 56.97 14.30
CA SER A 268 20.10 57.15 13.06
C SER A 268 19.94 55.84 12.28
N THR A 269 18.77 55.65 11.69
CA THR A 269 18.45 54.53 10.80
C THR A 269 18.45 54.98 9.34
N GLY A 270 18.94 54.14 8.44
CA GLY A 270 19.03 54.45 7.02
C GLY A 270 19.41 53.25 6.16
N PHE A 271 19.39 53.42 4.84
CA PHE A 271 19.95 52.45 3.90
C PHE A 271 21.47 52.45 3.97
N VAL A 272 22.05 51.25 4.00
CA VAL A 272 23.49 51.01 4.11
C VAL A 272 23.96 50.24 2.87
N PRO A 273 24.98 50.72 2.14
CA PRO A 273 25.54 49.99 1.01
C PRO A 273 26.26 48.73 1.48
N ALA A 274 25.82 47.54 1.04
CA ALA A 274 26.35 46.26 1.51
C ALA A 274 27.87 46.10 1.28
N ARG A 275 28.37 46.62 0.15
CA ARG A 275 29.80 46.58 -0.24
C ARG A 275 30.76 47.34 0.68
N LEU A 276 30.26 48.22 1.56
CA LEU A 276 31.08 49.08 2.42
C LEU A 276 31.17 48.57 3.85
N VAL A 277 30.61 47.40 4.14
CA VAL A 277 30.47 46.88 5.49
C VAL A 277 30.86 45.41 5.51
N ASN A 278 31.49 44.98 6.59
CA ASN A 278 31.82 43.58 6.83
C ASN A 278 30.95 43.05 7.98
N PRO A 279 30.18 41.97 7.82
CA PRO A 279 29.45 41.36 8.93
C PRO A 279 30.44 40.81 9.97
N GLU A 280 30.36 41.27 11.23
CA GLU A 280 31.21 40.80 12.33
C GLU A 280 30.34 40.04 13.34
N ALA A 281 30.76 38.83 13.72
CA ALA A 281 30.07 38.03 14.75
C ALA A 281 28.55 37.90 14.54
N CYS A 282 28.11 37.74 13.29
CA CYS A 282 26.69 37.52 13.00
C CYS A 282 26.30 36.08 13.33
N GLU A 283 25.15 35.92 13.99
CA GLU A 283 24.55 34.61 14.18
C GLU A 283 23.87 34.18 12.86
N PRO A 284 24.14 32.97 12.35
CA PRO A 284 23.28 32.40 11.31
C PRO A 284 21.85 32.29 11.84
N LEU A 285 20.85 32.31 10.95
CA LEU A 285 19.42 32.16 11.26
C LEU A 285 19.10 30.79 11.88
N GLY A 286 19.53 30.56 13.13
CA GLY A 286 19.31 29.32 13.89
C GLY A 286 20.11 28.11 13.39
N LYS A 287 20.13 27.04 14.19
CA LYS A 287 20.65 25.74 13.76
C LYS A 287 19.69 25.13 12.75
N GLY A 288 19.92 25.37 11.45
CA GLY A 288 19.34 24.55 10.39
C GLY A 288 18.60 25.25 9.25
N PHE A 289 18.41 26.58 9.29
CA PHE A 289 17.64 27.28 8.24
C PHE A 289 18.39 28.49 7.69
N VAL A 290 18.44 28.59 6.37
CA VAL A 290 19.32 29.55 5.67
C VAL A 290 18.59 30.86 5.31
N PHE A 291 17.25 30.95 5.39
CA PHE A 291 16.49 32.11 4.87
C PHE A 291 15.20 32.55 5.62
N LEU A 292 14.82 31.92 6.74
CA LEU A 292 13.63 32.26 7.54
C LEU A 292 14.00 32.61 8.98
N SER A 293 13.35 33.64 9.53
CA SER A 293 13.43 33.98 10.96
C SER A 293 12.44 33.14 11.79
N GLU A 294 12.69 32.92 13.09
CA GLU A 294 11.76 32.19 13.98
C GLU A 294 10.36 32.82 14.02
N GLU A 295 10.28 34.16 13.94
CA GLU A 295 9.03 34.94 13.91
C GLU A 295 8.17 34.63 12.67
N GLU A 296 8.79 34.21 11.56
CA GLU A 296 8.11 33.90 10.30
C GLU A 296 7.76 32.41 10.16
N LYS A 297 8.20 31.55 11.10
CA LYS A 297 7.90 30.12 11.08
C LYS A 297 6.47 29.84 11.54
N SER A 298 6.01 30.48 12.62
CA SER A 298 4.68 30.21 13.17
C SER A 298 3.51 30.53 12.21
N PRO A 299 3.50 31.62 11.42
CA PRO A 299 2.36 31.95 10.57
C PRO A 299 2.32 31.08 9.31
N LEU A 300 3.48 30.64 8.80
CA LEU A 300 3.58 29.69 7.70
C LEU A 300 3.06 28.31 8.07
N LEU A 301 3.38 27.87 9.29
CA LEU A 301 2.98 26.57 9.82
C LEU A 301 1.51 26.54 10.24
N HIS A 302 0.87 27.71 10.41
CA HIS A 302 -0.57 27.82 10.62
C HIS A 302 -1.30 27.48 9.31
N MET A 303 -1.67 26.21 9.19
CA MET A 303 -2.26 25.62 7.98
C MET A 303 -3.59 26.30 7.60
N PRO A 304 -3.83 26.65 6.32
CA PRO A 304 -5.16 26.95 5.79
C PRO A 304 -5.93 25.65 5.51
N CYS A 305 -5.96 24.73 6.49
CA CYS A 305 -6.65 23.46 6.36
C CYS A 305 -8.16 23.63 6.62
N ASN A 306 -8.99 22.98 5.80
CA ASN A 306 -10.43 22.87 6.04
C ASN A 306 -10.79 22.00 7.27
N ALA A 307 -9.81 21.35 7.92
CA ALA A 307 -10.01 20.37 8.98
C ALA A 307 -8.98 20.58 10.10
N ASP A 308 -9.47 20.97 11.27
CA ASP A 308 -8.67 21.11 12.48
C ASP A 308 -8.21 19.74 13.01
N GLU A 309 -7.18 19.73 13.85
CA GLU A 309 -6.75 18.53 14.58
C GLU A 309 -7.93 17.86 15.33
N GLN A 310 -8.90 18.65 15.77
CA GLN A 310 -10.15 18.19 16.36
C GLN A 310 -11.00 17.36 15.39
N HIS A 311 -11.08 17.76 14.11
CA HIS A 311 -11.80 16.98 13.09
C HIS A 311 -11.20 15.57 12.95
N PHE A 312 -9.88 15.46 12.83
CA PHE A 312 -9.23 14.15 12.73
C PHE A 312 -9.31 13.35 14.04
N ALA A 313 -9.26 14.00 15.20
CA ALA A 313 -9.49 13.33 16.47
C ALA A 313 -10.92 12.74 16.55
N THR A 314 -11.94 13.48 16.09
CA THR A 314 -13.31 12.96 16.02
C THR A 314 -13.45 11.81 15.02
N LEU A 315 -12.83 11.92 13.83
CA LEU A 315 -12.81 10.84 12.83
C LEU A 315 -12.19 9.55 13.40
N LEU A 316 -11.06 9.65 14.09
CA LEU A 316 -10.41 8.50 14.73
C LEU A 316 -11.30 7.91 15.83
N GLY A 317 -12.00 8.76 16.60
CA GLY A 317 -13.01 8.36 17.57
C GLY A 317 -14.15 7.56 16.95
N ASP A 318 -14.72 8.06 15.86
CA ASP A 318 -15.83 7.41 15.15
C ASP A 318 -15.42 6.06 14.52
N LEU A 319 -14.20 5.97 13.99
CA LEU A 319 -13.65 4.72 13.46
C LEU A 319 -13.32 3.68 14.55
N ALA A 320 -12.99 4.13 15.77
CA ALA A 320 -12.70 3.25 16.89
C ALA A 320 -13.96 2.65 17.53
N ARG A 321 -15.12 3.31 17.41
CA ARG A 321 -16.39 2.83 17.97
C ARG A 321 -16.83 1.50 17.35
N THR A 322 -17.32 0.61 18.18
CA THR A 322 -17.84 -0.70 17.80
C THR A 322 -19.28 -0.89 18.24
N ASP A 323 -20.01 -1.73 17.52
CA ASP A 323 -21.40 -2.12 17.83
C ASP A 323 -21.48 -3.29 18.83
N ILE A 324 -20.34 -3.81 19.29
CA ILE A 324 -20.22 -5.06 20.06
C ILE A 324 -21.00 -5.07 21.38
N THR A 325 -21.26 -3.90 21.95
CA THR A 325 -22.04 -3.74 23.19
C THR A 325 -23.54 -3.90 22.96
N SER A 326 -24.00 -3.85 21.72
CA SER A 326 -25.42 -3.81 21.35
C SER A 326 -25.83 -4.89 20.36
N VAL A 327 -24.91 -5.32 19.49
CA VAL A 327 -25.13 -6.32 18.43
C VAL A 327 -24.42 -7.61 18.81
N TYR A 328 -25.18 -8.70 18.83
CA TYR A 328 -24.65 -10.03 19.15
C TYR A 328 -23.78 -10.57 18.01
N ARG A 329 -22.86 -11.50 18.30
CA ARG A 329 -21.97 -12.10 17.30
C ARG A 329 -22.33 -13.57 17.02
N LEU A 330 -22.10 -13.98 15.77
CA LEU A 330 -22.26 -15.37 15.34
C LEU A 330 -21.03 -16.19 15.68
N ASP A 331 -21.22 -17.44 16.10
CA ASP A 331 -20.14 -18.27 16.57
C ASP A 331 -19.13 -18.66 15.47
N GLY A 332 -17.87 -18.24 15.63
CA GLY A 332 -16.79 -18.50 14.67
C GLY A 332 -16.90 -17.71 13.37
N PHE A 333 -17.74 -16.66 13.33
CA PHE A 333 -17.95 -15.83 12.15
C PHE A 333 -17.63 -14.37 12.46
N GLU A 334 -16.75 -13.78 11.66
CA GLU A 334 -16.49 -12.34 11.64
C GLU A 334 -16.76 -11.81 10.22
N PRO A 335 -17.70 -10.86 10.04
CA PRO A 335 -18.07 -10.35 8.71
C PRO A 335 -16.89 -9.75 7.92
N THR A 336 -15.88 -9.23 8.62
CA THR A 336 -14.70 -8.57 8.04
C THR A 336 -13.48 -9.50 7.90
N ALA A 337 -13.39 -10.54 8.72
CA ALA A 337 -12.27 -11.50 8.76
C ALA A 337 -12.79 -12.94 8.68
N MET A 338 -12.99 -13.45 7.46
CA MET A 338 -13.25 -14.88 7.27
C MET A 338 -11.92 -15.64 7.32
N PHE A 339 -11.73 -16.43 8.38
CA PHE A 339 -10.55 -17.26 8.58
C PHE A 339 -10.64 -18.52 7.71
N PRO A 340 -9.60 -18.88 6.93
CA PRO A 340 -9.53 -20.20 6.33
C PRO A 340 -9.54 -21.27 7.44
N LYS A 341 -10.25 -22.39 7.22
CA LYS A 341 -10.36 -23.51 8.18
C LYS A 341 -9.07 -24.32 8.36
N VAL A 342 -7.92 -23.83 7.88
CA VAL A 342 -6.64 -24.52 7.97
C VAL A 342 -6.04 -24.28 9.36
N PRO A 343 -5.64 -25.33 10.12
CA PRO A 343 -4.84 -25.13 11.32
C PRO A 343 -3.50 -24.50 10.92
N PRO A 344 -3.00 -23.47 11.63
CA PRO A 344 -1.70 -22.90 11.30
C PRO A 344 -0.62 -23.98 11.47
N GLU A 345 0.08 -24.30 10.38
CA GLU A 345 1.42 -24.88 10.49
C GLU A 345 2.32 -23.89 11.24
N PRO A 346 3.26 -24.36 12.07
CA PRO A 346 4.13 -23.48 12.83
C PRO A 346 5.20 -22.91 11.91
N ALA A 347 4.86 -21.88 11.14
CA ALA A 347 5.86 -21.06 10.47
C ALA A 347 6.50 -20.14 11.53
N LEU A 348 7.77 -20.42 11.83
CA LEU A 348 8.62 -19.59 12.68
C LEU A 348 8.62 -18.14 12.18
N HIS A 349 8.11 -17.21 12.99
CA HIS A 349 8.81 -16.00 13.41
C HIS A 349 8.06 -15.32 14.57
N GLY A 350 8.31 -15.83 15.77
CA GLY A 350 7.99 -15.13 17.00
C GLY A 350 8.80 -13.84 17.12
N SER A 351 8.13 -12.71 16.91
CA SER A 351 8.07 -11.63 17.87
C SER A 351 9.38 -11.24 18.59
N ARG A 352 10.20 -10.42 17.93
CA ARG A 352 11.06 -9.45 18.65
C ARG A 352 10.26 -8.27 19.22
N GLU A 353 9.09 -7.98 18.67
CA GLU A 353 8.29 -6.80 19.03
C GLU A 353 7.51 -6.94 20.36
N ILE A 354 7.19 -8.17 20.80
CA ILE A 354 6.48 -8.41 22.07
C ILE A 354 7.40 -8.13 23.28
N GLN A 355 8.73 -8.30 23.13
CA GLN A 355 9.68 -8.04 24.21
C GLN A 355 9.87 -6.54 24.51
N VAL A 356 9.70 -5.66 23.51
CA VAL A 356 9.80 -4.20 23.73
C VAL A 356 8.56 -3.67 24.47
N LEU A 357 7.39 -4.28 24.27
CA LEU A 357 6.15 -3.93 24.97
C LEU A 357 6.09 -4.42 26.42
N GLN A 358 6.80 -5.50 26.78
CA GLN A 358 6.89 -5.99 28.17
C GLN A 358 7.69 -5.08 29.11
N SER A 359 8.54 -4.20 28.57
CA SER A 359 9.34 -3.24 29.36
C SER A 359 8.51 -2.14 30.05
N TRP A 360 7.21 -2.03 29.74
CA TRP A 360 6.32 -1.02 30.30
C TRP A 360 5.60 -1.44 31.59
N GLU A 361 5.65 -2.72 31.98
CA GLU A 361 5.06 -3.19 33.24
C GLU A 361 5.83 -2.69 34.48
N GLU A 362 7.05 -2.18 34.31
CA GLU A 362 7.92 -1.71 35.40
C GLU A 362 7.74 -0.23 35.80
N ILE A 363 6.82 0.52 35.17
CA ILE A 363 6.60 1.96 35.46
C ILE A 363 5.36 2.22 36.36
N ASN A 364 4.63 1.18 36.77
CA ASN A 364 3.36 1.32 37.50
C ASN A 364 3.47 1.57 39.03
N ASP A 365 4.66 1.76 39.60
CA ASP A 365 4.85 1.82 41.06
C ASP A 365 4.83 3.23 41.70
N TRP A 366 4.34 4.28 41.03
CA TRP A 366 4.32 5.64 41.62
C TRP A 366 2.99 6.37 41.73
N ALA A 367 1.85 5.70 41.61
CA ALA A 367 0.54 6.36 41.76
C ALA A 367 -0.13 6.07 43.12
N THR A 368 0.30 6.73 44.20
CA THR A 368 -0.56 6.98 45.38
C THR A 368 -0.32 8.36 46.00
N SER A 369 -1.32 9.24 45.87
CA SER A 369 -1.77 10.31 46.79
C SER A 369 -2.42 11.41 45.94
N SER A 370 -3.75 11.59 45.92
CA SER A 370 -4.63 12.17 46.95
C SER A 370 -5.34 13.38 46.34
N THR A 371 -6.61 13.17 46.01
CA THR A 371 -7.76 14.11 46.07
C THR A 371 -7.52 15.59 46.37
N SER A 372 -8.04 16.47 45.51
CA SER A 372 -9.00 17.51 45.94
C SER A 372 -9.77 18.09 44.75
N GLU A 373 -11.09 18.08 44.89
CA GLU A 373 -12.12 18.65 44.03
C GLU A 373 -11.97 20.17 43.84
N LEU A 374 -12.43 20.69 42.69
CA LEU A 374 -13.35 21.83 42.63
C LEU A 374 -13.89 22.00 41.20
N SER A 375 -15.21 21.89 41.12
CA SER A 375 -16.12 22.11 39.99
C SER A 375 -16.12 23.53 39.44
N SER A 376 -16.38 23.70 38.14
CA SER A 376 -17.15 24.83 37.57
C SER A 376 -17.56 24.54 36.10
N PRO A 377 -18.52 25.26 35.48
CA PRO A 377 -19.67 24.67 34.82
C PRO A 377 -19.63 24.74 33.28
N GLY A 378 -20.54 23.99 32.65
CA GLY A 378 -20.69 23.92 31.20
C GLY A 378 -21.14 25.21 30.53
N SER A 379 -20.77 25.32 29.26
CA SER A 379 -21.42 26.19 28.28
C SER A 379 -21.43 25.47 26.95
N GLU A 380 -22.64 25.19 26.46
CA GLU A 380 -22.91 24.86 25.07
C GLU A 380 -22.57 26.07 24.18
N ALA A 381 -21.97 25.86 23.02
CA ALA A 381 -21.91 26.84 21.95
C ALA A 381 -21.96 26.14 20.57
N ALA A 382 -22.82 26.67 19.70
CA ALA A 382 -23.09 26.22 18.34
C ALA A 382 -21.92 26.56 17.37
N PRO A 383 -21.86 25.99 16.14
CA PRO A 383 -20.67 26.02 15.30
C PRO A 383 -20.51 27.35 14.59
N ALA A 384 -19.32 27.95 14.70
CA ALA A 384 -18.94 29.18 14.01
C ALA A 384 -18.55 28.90 12.54
N THR A 385 -19.04 29.76 11.65
CA THR A 385 -18.70 29.82 10.23
C THR A 385 -17.30 30.38 10.00
N LEU A 386 -16.69 29.96 8.89
CA LEU A 386 -15.30 30.08 8.44
C LEU A 386 -14.74 31.52 8.22
N GLU A 387 -15.23 32.54 8.94
CA GLU A 387 -14.73 33.93 8.83
C GLU A 387 -13.82 34.35 10.01
N ASP A 388 -13.68 33.51 11.06
CA ASP A 388 -13.02 33.92 12.31
C ASP A 388 -11.55 33.49 12.49
N VAL A 389 -10.95 32.69 11.59
CA VAL A 389 -9.63 32.05 11.85
C VAL A 389 -8.41 32.85 11.34
N LEU A 390 -8.62 34.01 10.70
CA LEU A 390 -7.51 34.94 10.37
C LEU A 390 -7.37 36.12 11.35
N LEU A 391 -8.17 36.14 12.41
CA LEU A 391 -8.02 37.09 13.51
C LEU A 391 -7.44 36.33 14.71
N GLU A 392 -6.11 36.25 14.75
CA GLU A 392 -5.41 36.17 16.03
C GLU A 392 -6.01 37.29 16.91
N LYS A 393 -6.73 36.90 17.97
CA LYS A 393 -7.46 37.76 18.91
C LYS A 393 -7.04 39.24 18.86
N LEU A 394 -7.70 40.00 18.00
CA LEU A 394 -7.92 41.43 18.18
C LEU A 394 -9.25 41.59 18.93
N ASP A 395 -9.44 40.82 19.98
CA ASP A 395 -10.47 41.10 20.98
C ASP A 395 -10.04 42.41 21.67
N ASP A 396 -10.85 43.45 21.48
CA ASP A 396 -10.80 44.77 22.12
C ASP A 396 -9.56 45.66 21.84
N PHE A 397 -9.23 45.89 20.56
CA PHE A 397 -8.56 47.16 20.21
C PHE A 397 -9.62 48.18 19.74
N ASP A 398 -9.81 49.25 20.52
CA ASP A 398 -10.56 50.45 20.13
C ASP A 398 -9.87 51.12 18.94
N TYR A 399 -10.09 50.62 17.72
CA TYR A 399 -9.66 51.29 16.51
C TYR A 399 -10.37 52.64 16.42
N PRO A 400 -9.65 53.75 16.17
CA PRO A 400 -10.27 55.05 16.03
C PRO A 400 -11.21 55.04 14.83
N LYS A 401 -12.49 55.35 15.06
CA LYS A 401 -13.52 55.42 14.02
C LYS A 401 -13.79 56.87 13.65
N PHE A 402 -13.69 57.20 12.37
CA PHE A 402 -13.95 58.53 11.83
C PHE A 402 -15.25 58.52 11.04
N PHE A 403 -16.21 59.34 11.48
CA PHE A 403 -17.47 59.56 10.77
C PHE A 403 -17.26 60.52 9.60
N ILE A 404 -17.77 60.15 8.42
CA ILE A 404 -17.73 60.98 7.22
C ILE A 404 -19.05 61.74 7.12
N ASP A 405 -19.01 63.06 7.37
CA ASP A 405 -20.15 63.95 7.12
C ASP A 405 -19.82 64.91 5.96
N LEU A 406 -20.49 64.72 4.83
CA LEU A 406 -20.36 65.57 3.65
C LEU A 406 -21.61 66.43 3.40
N ASN A 407 -22.60 66.42 4.32
CA ASN A 407 -23.84 67.15 4.15
C ASN A 407 -23.67 68.65 4.45
N ALA A 408 -23.56 69.45 3.39
CA ALA A 408 -23.82 70.89 3.30
C ALA A 408 -23.11 71.82 4.33
N GLY A 409 -21.97 72.41 3.92
CA GLY A 409 -21.42 73.65 4.49
C GLY A 409 -20.08 73.54 5.22
N HIS A 410 -19.70 72.36 5.70
CA HIS A 410 -18.59 72.17 6.64
C HIS A 410 -17.22 71.77 6.02
N VAL A 411 -17.10 71.70 4.68
CA VAL A 411 -15.83 71.33 4.00
C VAL A 411 -14.77 72.45 4.11
N GLU A 412 -15.19 73.68 4.43
CA GLU A 412 -14.32 74.83 4.68
C GLU A 412 -13.89 74.96 6.16
N ASP A 413 -14.48 74.18 7.08
CA ASP A 413 -14.17 74.21 8.52
C ASP A 413 -12.99 73.26 8.82
N ALA A 414 -11.88 73.81 9.32
CA ALA A 414 -10.67 73.04 9.66
C ALA A 414 -10.92 72.01 10.79
N ASP A 415 -11.79 72.35 11.74
CA ASP A 415 -12.09 71.55 12.93
C ASP A 415 -12.66 70.15 12.61
N VAL A 416 -13.26 69.98 11.42
CA VAL A 416 -13.82 68.70 10.94
C VAL A 416 -12.71 67.70 10.61
N PHE A 417 -11.53 68.19 10.18
CA PHE A 417 -10.41 67.36 9.75
C PHE A 417 -9.32 67.22 10.82
N ASP A 418 -9.31 68.07 11.84
CA ASP A 418 -8.31 68.02 12.92
C ASP A 418 -8.19 66.65 13.61
N PRO A 419 -9.28 65.89 13.90
CA PRO A 419 -9.16 64.57 14.52
C PRO A 419 -8.42 63.54 13.67
N ILE A 420 -8.68 63.52 12.35
CA ILE A 420 -7.98 62.59 11.44
C ILE A 420 -6.56 63.05 11.16
N LEU A 421 -6.33 64.37 11.02
CA LEU A 421 -5.00 64.92 10.77
C LEU A 421 -4.08 64.71 11.97
N THR A 422 -4.55 64.93 13.19
CA THR A 422 -3.77 64.69 14.41
C THR A 422 -3.42 63.21 14.58
N PHE A 423 -4.38 62.31 14.34
CA PHE A 423 -4.12 60.88 14.37
C PHE A 423 -3.10 60.44 13.31
N LEU A 424 -3.26 60.87 12.05
CA LEU A 424 -2.37 60.49 10.97
C LEU A 424 -1.01 61.22 11.00
N ASN A 425 -0.81 62.25 11.84
CA ASN A 425 0.45 63.01 11.89
C ASN A 425 1.49 62.43 12.87
N GLN A 426 1.24 61.28 13.49
CA GLN A 426 2.21 60.64 14.39
C GLN A 426 3.46 60.18 13.63
N ASP A 427 4.65 60.47 14.15
CA ASP A 427 5.92 60.28 13.44
C ASP A 427 6.52 58.86 13.54
N THR A 428 5.89 57.99 14.32
CA THR A 428 6.24 56.57 14.44
C THR A 428 5.08 55.66 14.05
N PHE A 429 5.38 54.42 13.66
CA PHE A 429 4.36 53.39 13.47
C PHE A 429 3.58 53.13 14.77
N VAL A 430 2.25 53.06 14.66
CA VAL A 430 1.33 52.63 15.74
C VAL A 430 0.47 51.49 15.20
N PRO A 431 0.15 50.44 16.00
CA PRO A 431 -0.58 49.27 15.52
C PRO A 431 -1.90 49.58 14.80
N SER A 432 -2.58 50.66 15.17
CA SER A 432 -3.80 51.13 14.50
C SER A 432 -3.60 51.51 13.03
N PHE A 433 -2.38 51.81 12.58
CA PHE A 433 -2.07 52.09 11.17
C PHE A 433 -1.98 50.83 10.31
N GLN A 434 -1.93 49.64 10.92
CA GLN A 434 -1.82 48.39 10.16
C GLN A 434 -2.98 48.20 9.18
N SER A 435 -4.20 48.62 9.54
CA SER A 435 -5.39 48.57 8.68
C SER A 435 -5.30 49.48 7.43
N PHE A 436 -4.44 50.51 7.46
CA PHE A 436 -4.17 51.36 6.29
C PHE A 436 -3.22 50.69 5.31
N TYR A 437 -2.31 49.86 5.82
CA TYR A 437 -1.22 49.28 5.05
C TYR A 437 -1.51 47.87 4.55
N ASP A 438 -2.55 47.21 5.07
CA ASP A 438 -2.90 45.83 4.73
C ASP A 438 -3.40 45.60 3.29
N LEU A 439 -3.43 44.34 2.89
CA LEU A 439 -3.88 43.91 1.56
C LEU A 439 -5.41 44.05 1.38
N SER A 440 -6.18 43.85 2.45
CA SER A 440 -7.65 43.74 2.46
C SER A 440 -8.38 45.08 2.46
N PHE A 441 -7.68 46.21 2.48
CA PHE A 441 -8.28 47.54 2.62
C PHE A 441 -9.16 47.63 3.88
N SER A 442 -8.74 47.03 5.00
CA SER A 442 -9.61 46.86 6.16
C SER A 442 -10.05 48.21 6.75
N PHE A 443 -9.30 49.28 6.49
CA PHE A 443 -9.69 50.64 6.88
C PHE A 443 -11.06 51.09 6.34
N LEU A 444 -11.50 50.55 5.18
CA LEU A 444 -12.81 50.84 4.59
C LEU A 444 -13.97 50.40 5.50
N HIS A 445 -13.75 49.38 6.33
CA HIS A 445 -14.78 48.80 7.20
C HIS A 445 -14.50 49.06 8.69
N SER A 446 -13.24 49.22 9.08
CA SER A 446 -12.83 49.36 10.48
C SER A 446 -12.64 50.81 10.94
N THR A 447 -12.20 51.70 10.04
CA THR A 447 -11.71 53.03 10.41
C THR A 447 -12.64 54.16 9.95
N PHE A 448 -13.27 54.02 8.80
CA PHE A 448 -14.19 55.02 8.26
C PHE A 448 -15.62 54.48 8.23
N TYR A 449 -16.60 55.32 8.56
CA TYR A 449 -18.03 54.97 8.49
C TYR A 449 -18.89 56.21 8.19
N GLY A 450 -20.12 56.01 7.72
CA GLY A 450 -21.05 57.11 7.40
C GLY A 450 -21.08 57.54 5.94
N PHE A 451 -20.28 56.92 5.06
CA PHE A 451 -20.32 57.14 3.61
C PHE A 451 -21.21 56.09 2.92
N SER A 452 -21.86 56.49 1.82
CA SER A 452 -22.71 55.63 0.99
C SER A 452 -21.99 55.05 -0.24
N ASP A 453 -20.98 55.77 -0.74
CA ASP A 453 -20.15 55.38 -1.89
C ASP A 453 -18.65 55.65 -1.59
N GLU A 454 -17.74 54.86 -2.14
CA GLU A 454 -16.30 55.05 -2.01
C GLU A 454 -15.83 56.40 -2.59
N ASP A 455 -16.57 56.98 -3.54
CA ASP A 455 -16.28 58.31 -4.08
C ASP A 455 -16.44 59.43 -3.03
N GLU A 456 -17.35 59.28 -2.06
CA GLU A 456 -17.49 60.18 -0.91
C GLU A 456 -16.26 60.12 0.00
N LEU A 457 -15.75 58.92 0.27
CA LEU A 457 -14.53 58.72 1.03
C LEU A 457 -13.31 59.31 0.30
N VAL A 458 -13.20 59.12 -1.03
CA VAL A 458 -12.10 59.72 -1.81
C VAL A 458 -12.12 61.24 -1.69
N LEU A 459 -13.30 61.87 -1.81
CA LEU A 459 -13.44 63.33 -1.66
C LEU A 459 -13.04 63.80 -0.25
N TYR A 460 -13.45 63.08 0.79
CA TYR A 460 -13.08 63.36 2.18
C TYR A 460 -11.56 63.26 2.40
N LEU A 461 -10.89 62.25 1.82
CA LEU A 461 -9.44 62.09 1.93
C LEU A 461 -8.66 63.13 1.10
N GLU A 462 -9.17 63.54 -0.07
CA GLU A 462 -8.57 64.60 -0.90
C GLU A 462 -8.64 65.97 -0.21
N THR A 463 -9.78 66.28 0.41
CA THR A 463 -9.95 67.50 1.21
C THR A 463 -9.07 67.48 2.46
N SER A 464 -9.01 66.36 3.18
CA SER A 464 -8.07 66.14 4.30
C SER A 464 -6.62 66.34 3.87
N ARG A 465 -6.21 65.82 2.71
CA ARG A 465 -4.83 65.95 2.18
C ARG A 465 -4.46 67.41 1.93
N ASN A 466 -5.40 68.20 1.40
CA ASN A 466 -5.20 69.63 1.16
C ASN A 466 -5.05 70.41 2.48
N TRP A 467 -5.82 70.06 3.52
CA TRP A 467 -5.67 70.64 4.85
C TRP A 467 -4.35 70.24 5.52
N ALA A 468 -3.92 68.98 5.42
CA ALA A 468 -2.61 68.52 5.89
C ALA A 468 -1.47 69.35 5.26
N LYS A 469 -1.57 69.65 3.97
CA LYS A 469 -0.61 70.46 3.22
C LYS A 469 -0.58 71.92 3.68
N ARG A 470 -1.74 72.51 3.99
CA ARG A 470 -1.87 73.88 4.51
C ARG A 470 -1.38 74.03 5.95
N THR A 471 -1.61 73.01 6.77
CA THR A 471 -1.23 72.98 8.20
C THR A 471 0.19 72.49 8.45
N HIS A 472 0.94 72.15 7.40
CA HIS A 472 2.28 71.56 7.48
C HIS A 472 2.35 70.26 8.31
N SER A 473 1.26 69.48 8.33
CA SER A 473 1.19 68.15 8.94
C SER A 473 1.81 67.11 8.01
N VAL A 474 3.15 67.00 8.05
CA VAL A 474 3.97 66.20 7.12
C VAL A 474 3.54 64.73 7.06
N TRP A 475 3.39 64.07 8.22
CA TRP A 475 3.08 62.64 8.27
C TRP A 475 1.63 62.35 7.86
N ALA A 476 0.70 63.23 8.24
CA ALA A 476 -0.69 63.11 7.79
C ALA A 476 -0.79 63.27 6.27
N HIS A 477 -0.04 64.22 5.70
CA HIS A 477 0.01 64.43 4.26
C HIS A 477 0.53 63.18 3.51
N VAL A 478 1.62 62.57 3.98
CA VAL A 478 2.19 61.35 3.40
C VAL A 478 1.21 60.18 3.48
N ARG A 479 0.59 59.93 4.65
CA ARG A 479 -0.37 58.81 4.83
C ARG A 479 -1.65 59.00 4.01
N LEU A 480 -2.16 60.22 3.90
CA LEU A 480 -3.32 60.53 3.06
C LEU A 480 -3.02 60.34 1.57
N CYS A 481 -1.85 60.79 1.10
CA CYS A 481 -1.38 60.51 -0.26
C CYS A 481 -1.27 58.99 -0.50
N PHE A 482 -0.76 58.22 0.46
CA PHE A 482 -0.69 56.77 0.35
C PHE A 482 -2.08 56.11 0.24
N LEU A 483 -3.03 56.49 1.11
CA LEU A 483 -4.41 55.97 1.08
C LEU A 483 -5.12 56.28 -0.24
N LEU A 484 -5.01 57.53 -0.72
CA LEU A 484 -5.56 57.94 -2.03
C LEU A 484 -4.90 57.16 -3.18
N GLY A 485 -3.59 56.92 -3.10
CA GLY A 485 -2.86 56.08 -4.05
C GLY A 485 -3.37 54.64 -4.06
N LYS A 486 -3.63 54.04 -2.88
CA LYS A 486 -4.22 52.70 -2.76
C LYS A 486 -5.62 52.62 -3.35
N LEU A 487 -6.50 53.58 -3.07
CA LEU A 487 -7.85 53.63 -3.67
C LEU A 487 -7.79 53.79 -5.20
N CYS A 488 -6.82 54.56 -5.70
CA CYS A 488 -6.57 54.66 -7.13
C CYS A 488 -6.12 53.33 -7.74
N ILE A 489 -5.24 52.57 -7.06
CA ILE A 489 -4.87 51.21 -7.47
C ILE A 489 -6.10 50.29 -7.51
N LYS A 490 -6.95 50.32 -6.48
CA LYS A 490 -8.19 49.51 -6.42
C LYS A 490 -9.10 49.78 -7.62
N LYS A 491 -9.17 51.04 -8.07
CA LYS A 491 -9.91 51.50 -9.27
C LYS A 491 -9.11 51.38 -10.58
N VAL A 492 -7.94 50.72 -10.58
CA VAL A 492 -7.06 50.51 -11.76
C VAL A 492 -6.54 51.83 -12.38
N LYS A 493 -6.52 52.93 -11.62
CA LYS A 493 -6.05 54.27 -12.04
C LYS A 493 -4.55 54.47 -11.73
N PHE A 494 -3.68 53.69 -12.37
CA PHE A 494 -2.24 53.65 -12.05
C PHE A 494 -1.49 54.99 -12.21
N SER A 495 -1.84 55.81 -13.22
CA SER A 495 -1.20 57.12 -13.43
C SER A 495 -1.50 58.09 -12.29
N GLN A 496 -2.72 58.07 -11.77
CA GLN A 496 -3.12 58.91 -10.63
C GLN A 496 -2.49 58.40 -9.34
N ALA A 497 -2.47 57.08 -9.13
CA ALA A 497 -1.80 56.46 -7.99
C ALA A 497 -0.31 56.81 -7.94
N ARG A 498 0.38 56.77 -9.09
CA ARG A 498 1.80 57.18 -9.21
C ARG A 498 2.03 58.59 -8.69
N VAL A 499 1.20 59.54 -9.09
CA VAL A 499 1.34 60.95 -8.68
C VAL A 499 1.22 61.08 -7.16
N TYR A 500 0.23 60.41 -6.56
CA TYR A 500 0.04 60.44 -5.11
C TYR A 500 1.23 59.81 -4.36
N PHE A 501 1.77 58.69 -4.83
CA PHE A 501 2.92 58.06 -4.18
C PHE A 501 4.23 58.84 -4.41
N GLU A 502 4.45 59.42 -5.59
CA GLU A 502 5.62 60.28 -5.84
C GLU A 502 5.57 61.54 -4.96
N GLU A 503 4.40 62.15 -4.79
CA GLU A 503 4.20 63.27 -3.86
C GLU A 503 4.50 62.87 -2.41
N ALA A 504 3.98 61.73 -1.95
CA ALA A 504 4.28 61.18 -0.64
C ALA A 504 5.80 61.00 -0.41
N MET A 505 6.52 60.43 -1.38
CA MET A 505 7.97 60.23 -1.29
C MET A 505 8.76 61.53 -1.32
N SER A 506 8.29 62.55 -2.05
CA SER A 506 8.96 63.86 -2.11
C SER A 506 8.86 64.69 -0.82
N VAL A 507 7.85 64.43 0.01
CA VAL A 507 7.59 65.14 1.26
C VAL A 507 8.23 64.43 2.46
N LEU A 508 8.62 63.18 2.29
CA LEU A 508 9.13 62.32 3.34
C LEU A 508 10.62 62.58 3.60
N ASP A 509 10.97 63.19 4.73
CA ASP A 509 12.37 63.47 5.13
C ASP A 509 12.87 62.59 6.30
N ARG A 510 11.98 61.82 6.95
CA ARG A 510 12.28 60.93 8.10
C ARG A 510 11.52 59.60 8.05
N GLY A 511 11.48 58.96 6.89
CA GLY A 511 10.62 57.80 6.62
C GLY A 511 10.83 56.55 7.49
N PHE A 512 11.97 56.40 8.16
CA PHE A 512 12.26 55.19 8.96
C PHE A 512 11.52 55.12 10.31
N GLY A 513 10.79 56.18 10.71
CA GLY A 513 9.90 56.15 11.88
C GLY A 513 8.67 55.24 11.69
N ASP A 514 8.20 55.10 10.45
CA ASP A 514 7.12 54.20 10.05
C ASP A 514 7.61 53.31 8.89
N LEU A 515 8.37 52.28 9.27
CA LEU A 515 8.98 51.36 8.32
C LEU A 515 7.94 50.60 7.47
N PRO A 516 6.79 50.14 7.99
CA PRO A 516 5.71 49.57 7.18
C PRO A 516 5.23 50.49 6.06
N LEU A 517 4.96 51.78 6.36
CA LEU A 517 4.55 52.77 5.37
C LEU A 517 5.62 53.00 4.29
N LEU A 518 6.87 53.20 4.70
CA LEU A 518 8.00 53.38 3.77
C LEU A 518 8.12 52.15 2.84
N SER A 519 8.01 50.96 3.41
CA SER A 519 8.06 49.70 2.69
C SER A 519 6.91 49.54 1.69
N ALA A 520 5.69 49.97 2.06
CA ALA A 520 4.52 49.92 1.19
C ALA A 520 4.61 50.95 0.05
N LEU A 521 5.12 52.17 0.32
CA LEU A 521 5.34 53.21 -0.68
C LEU A 521 6.36 52.79 -1.75
N HIS A 522 7.53 52.30 -1.33
CA HIS A 522 8.58 51.83 -2.23
C HIS A 522 8.09 50.72 -3.17
N VAL A 523 7.39 49.71 -2.62
CA VAL A 523 6.91 48.58 -3.42
C VAL A 523 5.73 48.99 -4.31
N SER A 524 4.82 49.86 -3.83
CA SER A 524 3.73 50.39 -4.65
C SER A 524 4.24 51.20 -5.85
N LEU A 525 5.24 52.06 -5.65
CA LEU A 525 5.88 52.78 -6.74
C LEU A 525 6.63 51.86 -7.70
N ALA A 526 7.39 50.90 -7.17
CA ALA A 526 8.11 49.93 -7.99
C ALA A 526 7.16 49.10 -8.87
N SER A 527 6.03 48.64 -8.30
CA SER A 527 5.01 47.90 -9.05
C SER A 527 4.39 48.75 -10.17
N ILE A 528 4.07 50.02 -9.90
CA ILE A 528 3.51 50.92 -10.91
C ILE A 528 4.54 51.25 -12.00
N TYR A 529 5.81 51.45 -11.65
CA TYR A 529 6.87 51.68 -12.63
C TYR A 529 7.08 50.47 -13.55
N LEU A 530 6.96 49.25 -13.04
CA LEU A 530 6.92 48.03 -13.86
C LEU A 530 5.71 48.02 -14.78
N LYS A 531 4.48 48.21 -14.25
CA LYS A 531 3.24 48.25 -15.06
C LYS A 531 3.27 49.28 -16.18
N GLN A 532 3.88 50.43 -15.92
CA GLN A 532 3.96 51.55 -16.86
C GLN A 532 5.23 51.55 -17.74
N ASN A 533 6.05 50.49 -17.70
CA ASN A 533 7.30 50.37 -18.48
C ASN A 533 8.34 51.49 -18.24
N MET A 534 8.43 52.04 -17.02
CA MET A 534 9.31 53.18 -16.66
C MET A 534 10.72 52.74 -16.23
N LYS A 535 11.55 52.28 -17.18
CA LYS A 535 12.90 51.68 -16.95
C LYS A 535 13.82 52.44 -15.99
N HIS A 536 14.14 53.69 -16.31
CA HIS A 536 15.14 54.45 -15.54
C HIS A 536 14.71 54.74 -14.09
N LYS A 537 13.42 55.01 -13.86
CA LYS A 537 12.88 55.25 -12.51
C LYS A 537 12.80 53.97 -11.70
N PHE A 538 12.43 52.86 -12.34
CA PHE A 538 12.38 51.56 -11.70
C PHE A 538 13.77 51.09 -11.25
N SER A 539 14.78 51.15 -12.14
CA SER A 539 16.15 50.76 -11.78
C SER A 539 16.68 51.58 -10.60
N SER A 540 16.51 52.91 -10.61
CA SER A 540 16.99 53.74 -9.48
C SER A 540 16.35 53.41 -8.12
N LEU A 541 15.15 52.83 -8.11
CA LEU A 541 14.40 52.49 -6.91
C LEU A 541 14.60 51.02 -6.49
N LEU A 542 14.99 50.15 -7.43
CA LEU A 542 15.00 48.70 -7.28
C LEU A 542 15.84 48.25 -6.07
N GLY A 543 17.12 48.63 -5.99
CA GLY A 543 17.99 48.20 -4.89
C GLY A 543 17.45 48.52 -3.49
N LYS A 544 16.82 49.69 -3.31
CA LYS A 544 16.20 50.08 -2.03
C LYS A 544 14.88 49.33 -1.79
N THR A 545 14.08 49.12 -2.82
CA THR A 545 12.84 48.32 -2.74
C THR A 545 13.13 46.85 -2.39
N VAL A 546 14.15 46.24 -3.00
CA VAL A 546 14.57 44.87 -2.71
C VAL A 546 15.02 44.75 -1.25
N ALA A 547 15.78 45.73 -0.74
CA ALA A 547 16.17 45.76 0.68
C ALA A 547 14.94 45.80 1.61
N LEU A 548 13.94 46.64 1.34
CA LEU A 548 12.73 46.74 2.16
C LEU A 548 11.80 45.53 2.03
N LEU A 549 11.78 44.86 0.87
CA LEU A 549 10.89 43.74 0.59
C LEU A 549 11.48 42.40 1.05
N MET A 550 12.80 42.20 0.89
CA MET A 550 13.46 40.92 1.16
C MET A 550 14.06 40.83 2.57
N CYS A 551 14.60 41.93 3.08
CA CYS A 551 15.38 41.92 4.32
C CYS A 551 14.55 42.12 5.58
N LEU A 552 13.32 42.63 5.50
CA LEU A 552 12.47 42.88 6.68
C LEU A 552 11.60 41.66 7.00
N PRO A 553 11.82 40.98 8.14
CA PRO A 553 10.97 39.87 8.55
C PRO A 553 9.58 40.36 9.00
N GLY A 554 8.56 39.52 8.84
CA GLY A 554 7.23 39.77 9.41
C GLY A 554 6.39 40.84 8.71
N ARG A 555 6.87 41.42 7.60
CA ARG A 555 6.12 42.40 6.79
C ARG A 555 4.78 41.84 6.29
N SER A 556 3.75 42.69 6.31
CA SER A 556 2.47 42.48 5.63
C SER A 556 2.49 42.99 4.19
N PHE A 557 1.82 42.29 3.29
CA PHE A 557 1.62 42.77 1.91
C PHE A 557 0.62 43.93 1.90
N SER A 558 0.89 44.93 1.08
CA SER A 558 0.07 46.14 0.96
C SER A 558 -0.80 46.18 -0.29
N SER A 559 -0.45 45.40 -1.31
CA SER A 559 -1.23 45.27 -2.54
C SER A 559 -0.93 43.94 -3.25
N GLU A 560 -1.87 43.47 -4.09
CA GLU A 560 -1.63 42.29 -4.95
C GLU A 560 -0.55 42.57 -6.02
N ASN A 561 -0.37 43.85 -6.40
CA ASN A 561 0.62 44.27 -7.40
C ASN A 561 2.08 44.05 -6.94
N GLU A 562 2.31 43.81 -5.64
CA GLU A 562 3.64 43.42 -5.13
C GLU A 562 4.14 42.13 -5.82
N LEU A 563 3.23 41.26 -6.28
CA LEU A 563 3.57 40.04 -7.01
C LEU A 563 4.46 40.31 -8.23
N GLU A 564 4.19 41.38 -9.00
CA GLU A 564 4.98 41.69 -10.20
C GLU A 564 6.43 42.05 -9.87
N VAL A 565 6.63 42.74 -8.75
CA VAL A 565 7.96 43.07 -8.24
C VAL A 565 8.67 41.79 -7.77
N LEU A 566 7.98 40.92 -7.05
CA LEU A 566 8.51 39.61 -6.62
C LEU A 566 8.92 38.74 -7.82
N MET A 567 8.10 38.66 -8.86
CA MET A 567 8.40 37.88 -10.07
C MET A 567 9.59 38.45 -10.84
N TYR A 568 9.73 39.78 -10.92
CA TYR A 568 10.90 40.41 -11.53
C TYR A 568 12.18 40.06 -10.77
N ILE A 569 12.17 40.19 -9.44
CA ILE A 569 13.33 39.89 -8.60
C ILE A 569 13.67 38.39 -8.68
N LEU A 570 12.66 37.50 -8.71
CA LEU A 570 12.89 36.06 -8.87
C LEU A 570 13.60 35.77 -10.20
N ARG A 571 13.14 36.36 -11.30
CA ARG A 571 13.80 36.25 -12.61
C ARG A 571 15.25 36.74 -12.57
N GLU A 572 15.51 37.86 -11.92
CA GLU A 572 16.87 38.39 -11.78
C GLU A 572 17.75 37.48 -10.91
N SER A 573 17.22 36.94 -9.81
CA SER A 573 17.94 36.00 -8.95
C SER A 573 18.30 34.69 -9.66
N ILE A 574 17.39 34.11 -10.46
CA ILE A 574 17.64 32.90 -11.27
C ILE A 574 18.71 33.16 -12.32
N ALA A 575 18.70 34.33 -12.96
CA ALA A 575 19.69 34.68 -13.97
C ALA A 575 21.09 34.91 -13.41
N VAL A 576 21.16 35.38 -12.17
CA VAL A 576 22.41 35.65 -11.45
C VAL A 576 22.88 34.42 -10.64
N GLY A 577 22.00 33.46 -10.38
CA GLY A 577 22.29 32.24 -9.59
C GLY A 577 22.37 32.50 -8.09
N ASN A 578 21.50 33.36 -7.54
CA ASN A 578 21.45 33.66 -6.11
C ASN A 578 20.37 32.82 -5.40
N ALA A 579 20.70 31.57 -5.11
CA ALA A 579 19.75 30.61 -4.51
C ALA A 579 19.17 31.05 -3.14
N PRO A 580 19.93 31.64 -2.19
CA PRO A 580 19.40 32.23 -0.94
C PRO A 580 18.27 33.23 -1.17
N LEU A 581 18.45 34.09 -2.16
CA LEU A 581 17.46 35.07 -2.54
C LEU A 581 16.26 34.43 -3.26
N GLU A 582 16.48 33.44 -4.13
CA GLU A 582 15.40 32.66 -4.77
C GLU A 582 14.47 32.03 -3.72
N ALA A 583 15.03 31.35 -2.71
CA ALA A 583 14.25 30.72 -1.64
C ALA A 583 13.42 31.73 -0.83
N ARG A 584 14.00 32.89 -0.49
CA ARG A 584 13.30 33.97 0.21
C ARG A 584 12.14 34.53 -0.61
N ILE A 585 12.34 34.72 -1.93
CA ILE A 585 11.30 35.24 -2.82
C ILE A 585 10.18 34.23 -3.00
N CYS A 586 10.50 32.95 -3.22
CA CYS A 586 9.50 31.88 -3.29
C CYS A 586 8.65 31.83 -2.01
N PHE A 587 9.26 31.93 -0.84
CA PHE A 587 8.54 32.05 0.43
C PHE A 587 7.55 33.22 0.45
N LEU A 588 7.97 34.42 0.06
CA LEU A 588 7.08 35.60 0.02
C LEU A 588 5.96 35.44 -0.99
N ILE A 589 6.22 34.85 -2.16
CA ILE A 589 5.19 34.54 -3.17
C ILE A 589 4.14 33.57 -2.60
N ILE A 590 4.59 32.50 -1.94
CA ILE A 590 3.71 31.52 -1.28
C ILE A 590 2.84 32.23 -0.23
N LYS A 591 3.45 33.05 0.64
CA LYS A 591 2.72 33.80 1.67
C LYS A 591 1.66 34.72 1.05
N LEU A 592 1.99 35.43 -0.03
CA LEU A 592 1.05 36.30 -0.74
C LEU A 592 -0.11 35.53 -1.36
N PHE A 593 0.15 34.42 -2.06
CA PHE A 593 -0.90 33.61 -2.67
C PHE A 593 -1.82 32.96 -1.63
N LEU A 594 -1.28 32.50 -0.50
CA LEU A 594 -2.08 31.97 0.61
C LEU A 594 -3.00 33.05 1.19
N GLN A 595 -2.52 34.28 1.38
CA GLN A 595 -3.36 35.41 1.83
C GLN A 595 -4.43 35.82 0.82
N LEU A 596 -4.16 35.66 -0.48
CA LEU A 596 -5.13 35.90 -1.55
C LEU A 596 -6.12 34.73 -1.77
N GLY A 597 -5.95 33.60 -1.07
CA GLY A 597 -6.76 32.39 -1.28
C GLY A 597 -6.47 31.65 -2.60
N LYS A 598 -5.38 31.98 -3.31
CA LYS A 598 -5.01 31.36 -4.60
C LYS A 598 -4.21 30.07 -4.41
N THR A 599 -4.84 29.04 -3.85
CA THR A 599 -4.16 27.78 -3.47
C THR A 599 -3.56 27.01 -4.65
N GLU A 600 -4.11 27.11 -5.85
CA GLU A 600 -3.59 26.37 -7.02
C GLU A 600 -2.24 26.88 -7.53
N GLU A 601 -1.99 28.18 -7.38
CA GLU A 601 -0.79 28.89 -7.83
C GLU A 601 0.39 28.72 -6.85
N VAL A 602 0.13 28.30 -5.61
CA VAL A 602 1.15 28.09 -4.56
C VAL A 602 2.07 26.91 -4.90
N LEU A 603 1.50 25.84 -5.45
CA LEU A 603 2.16 24.54 -5.59
C LEU A 603 3.56 24.60 -6.24
N PRO A 604 3.76 25.18 -7.45
CA PRO A 604 5.05 25.16 -8.12
C PRO A 604 6.15 25.93 -7.37
N PHE A 605 5.79 27.01 -6.66
CA PHE A 605 6.74 27.77 -5.85
C PHE A 605 7.10 27.04 -4.56
N LEU A 606 6.14 26.31 -3.97
CA LEU A 606 6.36 25.51 -2.77
C LEU A 606 7.21 24.27 -3.05
N GLU A 607 6.96 23.58 -4.17
CA GLU A 607 7.78 22.47 -4.65
C GLU A 607 9.23 22.91 -4.91
N HIS A 608 9.40 24.09 -5.54
CA HIS A 608 10.72 24.65 -5.77
C HIS A 608 11.44 25.06 -4.48
N LEU A 609 10.72 25.68 -3.53
CA LEU A 609 11.27 26.01 -2.23
C LEU A 609 11.77 24.76 -1.49
N GLN A 610 11.00 23.68 -1.55
CA GLN A 610 11.36 22.40 -0.94
C GLN A 610 12.59 21.78 -1.62
N SER A 611 12.67 21.79 -2.96
CA SER A 611 13.83 21.25 -3.68
C SER A 611 15.11 22.05 -3.45
N LEU A 612 15.02 23.38 -3.37
CA LEU A 612 16.16 24.24 -2.96
C LEU A 612 16.65 23.90 -1.55
N SER A 613 15.72 23.64 -0.61
CA SER A 613 16.08 23.28 0.77
C SER A 613 16.82 21.94 0.87
N ILE A 614 16.40 20.95 0.08
CA ILE A 614 17.03 19.61 0.02
C ILE A 614 18.44 19.72 -0.59
N THR A 615 18.59 20.49 -1.66
CA THR A 615 19.86 20.62 -2.40
C THR A 615 20.97 21.30 -1.57
N TRP A 616 20.61 22.19 -0.62
CA TRP A 616 21.57 22.88 0.25
C TRP A 616 22.04 22.04 1.44
N LEU A 617 21.18 21.16 1.96
CA LEU A 617 21.50 20.25 3.05
C LEU A 617 22.13 18.98 2.46
N GLY A 618 23.43 19.04 2.12
CA GLY A 618 24.18 17.84 1.74
C GLY A 618 24.07 16.71 2.78
N PRO A 619 24.42 15.45 2.42
CA PRO A 619 24.06 14.22 3.16
C PRO A 619 24.70 14.02 4.57
N GLY A 620 25.08 15.08 5.27
CA GLY A 620 25.65 15.03 6.62
C GLY A 620 25.32 16.23 7.52
N ALA A 621 24.37 17.09 7.17
CA ALA A 621 23.96 18.20 8.02
C ALA A 621 22.97 17.74 9.12
N SER A 622 23.24 18.08 10.38
CA SER A 622 22.43 17.70 11.56
C SER A 622 21.09 18.43 11.69
N ALA A 623 20.56 19.00 10.60
CA ALA A 623 19.39 19.86 10.58
C ALA A 623 18.39 19.39 9.54
N GLY A 624 17.11 19.32 9.92
CA GLY A 624 16.03 18.91 9.03
C GLY A 624 15.67 20.00 8.02
N PRO A 625 15.22 19.64 6.80
CA PRO A 625 14.72 20.59 5.80
C PRO A 625 13.52 21.39 6.31
N LEU A 626 13.14 22.47 5.59
CA LEU A 626 11.91 23.18 5.87
C LEU A 626 10.75 22.18 5.74
N ASP A 627 9.93 22.07 6.78
CA ASP A 627 8.83 21.11 6.77
C ASP A 627 7.57 21.70 6.12
N ALA A 628 7.67 21.96 4.81
CA ALA A 628 6.54 22.36 3.98
C ALA A 628 5.66 21.16 3.56
N SER A 629 6.06 19.94 3.95
CA SER A 629 5.42 18.68 3.54
C SER A 629 3.94 18.66 3.87
N ALA A 630 3.51 19.20 5.02
CA ALA A 630 2.11 19.25 5.40
C ALA A 630 1.26 20.14 4.47
N ILE A 631 1.78 21.31 4.08
CA ILE A 631 1.11 22.21 3.11
C ILE A 631 1.03 21.53 1.75
N LEU A 632 2.12 20.86 1.31
CA LEU A 632 2.13 20.09 0.07
C LEU A 632 1.08 18.97 0.09
N CYS A 633 0.97 18.20 1.19
CA CYS A 633 -0.06 17.16 1.36
C CYS A 633 -1.47 17.73 1.10
N TYR A 634 -1.78 18.86 1.73
CA TYR A 634 -3.06 19.53 1.59
C TYR A 634 -3.33 20.01 0.15
N LEU A 635 -2.33 20.62 -0.49
CA LEU A 635 -2.47 21.12 -1.86
C LEU A 635 -2.65 19.98 -2.88
N TYR A 636 -1.93 18.85 -2.71
CA TYR A 636 -2.11 17.67 -3.56
C TYR A 636 -3.49 17.02 -3.37
N ASP A 637 -3.98 16.94 -2.12
CA ASP A 637 -5.33 16.44 -1.83
C ASP A 637 -6.41 17.31 -2.50
N LYS A 638 -6.25 18.64 -2.46
CA LYS A 638 -7.13 19.59 -3.17
C LYS A 638 -7.10 19.44 -4.70
N LYS A 639 -5.94 19.07 -5.27
CA LYS A 639 -5.79 18.79 -6.71
C LYS A 639 -6.24 17.38 -7.11
N TYR A 640 -6.78 16.58 -6.17
CA TYR A 640 -7.16 15.18 -6.40
C TYR A 640 -5.99 14.32 -6.89
N LEU A 641 -4.81 14.52 -6.30
CA LEU A 641 -3.59 13.72 -6.52
C LEU A 641 -3.28 12.91 -5.25
N PRO A 642 -4.02 11.82 -4.98
CA PRO A 642 -3.99 11.17 -3.68
C PRO A 642 -2.74 10.32 -3.45
N ASN A 643 -2.11 9.72 -4.47
CA ASN A 643 -0.87 8.97 -4.27
C ASN A 643 0.28 9.92 -3.87
N ILE A 644 0.36 11.08 -4.53
CA ILE A 644 1.35 12.12 -4.21
C ILE A 644 1.06 12.77 -2.84
N ALA A 645 -0.22 12.95 -2.49
CA ALA A 645 -0.62 13.40 -1.16
C ALA A 645 -0.18 12.42 -0.06
N LEU A 646 -0.33 11.11 -0.27
CA LEU A 646 0.15 10.09 0.67
C LEU A 646 1.70 10.03 0.71
N ALA A 647 2.37 10.17 -0.44
CA ALA A 647 3.82 10.23 -0.55
C ALA A 647 4.43 11.41 0.25
N SER A 648 3.84 12.60 0.10
CA SER A 648 4.26 13.77 0.89
C SER A 648 3.98 13.58 2.39
N ALA A 649 2.90 12.91 2.77
CA ALA A 649 2.60 12.60 4.17
C ALA A 649 3.55 11.54 4.78
N ARG A 650 4.11 10.64 3.96
CA ARG A 650 5.14 9.67 4.36
C ARG A 650 6.46 10.36 4.71
N LEU A 651 6.82 11.43 3.99
CA LEU A 651 8.07 12.19 4.17
C LEU A 651 7.97 13.34 5.18
N PHE A 652 6.74 13.71 5.57
CA PHE A 652 6.49 14.67 6.64
C PHE A 652 7.18 14.20 7.94
N VAL A 653 7.77 15.10 8.73
CA VAL A 653 8.38 14.78 10.05
C VAL A 653 7.80 15.74 11.10
N PRO A 654 6.99 15.26 12.07
CA PRO A 654 6.28 16.16 12.96
C PRO A 654 7.26 16.95 13.82
N GLY A 655 7.26 18.29 13.69
CA GLY A 655 8.09 19.19 14.47
C GLY A 655 7.47 19.55 15.83
N GLY A 656 8.30 19.83 16.84
CA GLY A 656 7.87 20.26 18.17
C GLY A 656 7.45 21.74 18.28
N THR A 657 7.27 22.44 17.17
CA THR A 657 6.88 23.86 17.12
C THR A 657 5.37 24.02 17.34
N LYS A 658 4.95 24.99 18.15
CA LYS A 658 3.53 25.30 18.37
C LYS A 658 2.86 25.66 17.03
N GLY A 659 1.78 24.94 16.69
CA GLY A 659 1.03 25.13 15.44
C GLY A 659 1.38 24.16 14.30
N ALA A 660 2.45 23.36 14.43
CA ALA A 660 2.75 22.32 13.44
C ALA A 660 1.77 21.14 13.51
N PRO A 661 1.47 20.46 12.38
CA PRO A 661 0.57 19.32 12.39
C PRO A 661 1.11 18.17 13.23
N SER A 662 0.26 17.59 14.08
CA SER A 662 0.67 16.48 14.94
C SER A 662 0.68 15.14 14.18
N PRO A 663 1.31 14.10 14.75
CA PRO A 663 1.15 12.72 14.27
C PRO A 663 -0.32 12.26 14.19
N ILE A 664 -1.20 12.81 15.04
CA ILE A 664 -2.65 12.51 15.03
C ILE A 664 -3.29 13.07 13.77
N TRP A 665 -2.96 14.31 13.40
CA TRP A 665 -3.40 14.91 12.13
C TRP A 665 -2.97 14.05 10.94
N ARG A 666 -1.70 13.61 10.92
CA ARG A 666 -1.17 12.75 9.84
C ARG A 666 -1.93 11.44 9.73
N ALA A 667 -2.16 10.75 10.84
CA ALA A 667 -2.90 9.48 10.83
C ALA A 667 -4.34 9.67 10.32
N GLY A 668 -5.03 10.73 10.75
CA GLY A 668 -6.38 11.05 10.27
C GLY A 668 -6.40 11.39 8.77
N PHE A 669 -5.42 12.16 8.29
CA PHE A 669 -5.28 12.51 6.88
C PHE A 669 -5.08 11.26 6.01
N ILE A 670 -4.14 10.37 6.39
CA ILE A 670 -3.89 9.11 5.66
C ILE A 670 -5.17 8.28 5.57
N LEU A 671 -5.93 8.14 6.66
CA LEU A 671 -7.20 7.40 6.68
C LEU A 671 -8.25 8.02 5.75
N GLN A 672 -8.34 9.35 5.74
CA GLN A 672 -9.28 10.05 4.86
C GLN A 672 -8.88 9.93 3.38
N SER A 673 -7.62 10.15 3.03
CA SER A 673 -7.16 10.15 1.64
C SER A 673 -7.11 8.74 1.03
N THR A 674 -6.77 7.71 1.81
CA THR A 674 -6.81 6.31 1.36
C THR A 674 -8.23 5.85 1.00
N SER A 675 -9.25 6.31 1.73
CA SER A 675 -10.65 6.02 1.41
C SER A 675 -11.07 6.56 0.03
N ARG A 676 -10.45 7.66 -0.44
CA ARG A 676 -10.69 8.23 -1.78
C ARG A 676 -9.99 7.43 -2.88
N LEU A 677 -8.79 6.91 -2.60
CA LEU A 677 -7.99 6.08 -3.52
C LEU A 677 -8.65 4.74 -3.85
N LEU A 678 -9.20 4.09 -2.82
CA LEU A 678 -9.81 2.76 -2.96
C LEU A 678 -11.26 2.83 -3.50
N GLY A 679 -11.77 4.03 -3.76
CA GLY A 679 -13.14 4.29 -4.20
C GLY A 679 -14.21 3.96 -3.15
N ASN A 680 -15.45 4.39 -3.39
CA ASN A 680 -16.62 4.09 -2.54
C ASN A 680 -16.99 2.59 -2.43
N GLN A 681 -16.13 1.67 -2.88
CA GLN A 681 -16.37 0.22 -2.86
C GLN A 681 -16.00 -0.43 -1.51
N LEU A 682 -15.14 0.20 -0.71
CA LEU A 682 -14.91 -0.23 0.66
C LEU A 682 -15.91 0.47 1.57
N ASP A 683 -16.62 -0.35 2.36
CA ASP A 683 -17.47 0.09 3.45
C ASP A 683 -16.67 1.12 4.29
N ARG A 684 -17.28 2.26 4.66
CA ARG A 684 -16.62 3.36 5.42
C ARG A 684 -16.00 2.90 6.75
N SER A 685 -16.23 1.65 7.11
CA SER A 685 -15.81 0.92 8.30
C SER A 685 -14.44 0.21 8.18
N CYS A 686 -13.84 0.10 6.98
CA CYS A 686 -12.58 -0.61 6.74
C CYS A 686 -11.35 0.30 6.93
N ILE A 687 -10.38 -0.16 7.72
CA ILE A 687 -9.15 0.57 8.05
C ILE A 687 -8.00 -0.02 7.21
N PRO A 688 -7.40 0.74 6.27
CA PRO A 688 -6.32 0.25 5.44
C PRO A 688 -5.07 -0.13 6.25
N ALA A 689 -4.39 -1.22 5.87
CA ALA A 689 -3.16 -1.67 6.53
C ALA A 689 -2.07 -0.58 6.53
N LEU A 690 -2.00 0.25 5.47
CA LEU A 690 -1.12 1.42 5.35
C LEU A 690 -1.23 2.38 6.56
N ALA A 691 -2.39 2.48 7.20
CA ALA A 691 -2.58 3.36 8.35
C ALA A 691 -1.89 2.86 9.63
N CYS A 692 -1.50 1.58 9.71
CA CYS A 692 -0.92 0.95 10.90
C CYS A 692 0.29 1.73 11.44
N PHE A 693 1.25 2.00 10.56
CA PHE A 693 2.46 2.73 10.89
C PHE A 693 2.16 4.10 11.50
N TYR A 694 1.31 4.89 10.85
CA TYR A 694 0.96 6.23 11.30
C TYR A 694 0.15 6.25 12.59
N LEU A 695 -0.74 5.27 12.79
CA LEU A 695 -1.50 5.10 14.02
C LEU A 695 -0.59 4.75 15.21
N LYS A 696 0.45 3.93 15.00
CA LYS A 696 1.45 3.66 16.04
C LYS A 696 2.28 4.90 16.39
N GLN A 697 2.67 5.72 15.40
CA GLN A 697 3.34 7.00 15.65
C GLN A 697 2.44 7.97 16.44
N ALA A 698 1.15 8.06 16.08
CA ALA A 698 0.18 8.85 16.83
C ALA A 698 0.02 8.34 18.27
N LEU A 699 0.06 7.01 18.48
CA LEU A 699 -0.01 6.42 19.81
C LEU A 699 1.22 6.79 20.65
N GLN A 700 2.43 6.67 20.09
CA GLN A 700 3.67 7.09 20.78
C GLN A 700 3.64 8.56 21.17
N PHE A 701 3.25 9.44 20.26
CA PHE A 701 3.09 10.87 20.52
C PHE A 701 2.06 11.16 21.63
N SER A 702 0.92 10.46 21.61
CA SER A 702 -0.09 10.59 22.66
C SER A 702 0.37 10.06 24.03
N CYS A 703 1.34 9.14 24.06
CA CYS A 703 1.98 8.68 25.29
C CYS A 703 2.87 9.78 25.89
N GLU A 704 3.64 10.46 25.05
CA GLU A 704 4.48 11.61 25.46
C GLU A 704 3.64 12.76 26.00
N SER A 705 2.49 13.05 25.36
CA SER A 705 1.56 14.11 25.80
C SER A 705 0.61 13.69 26.93
N ARG A 706 0.66 12.42 27.38
CA ARG A 706 -0.20 11.84 28.44
C ARG A 706 -1.72 11.95 28.20
N ALA A 707 -2.15 12.02 26.94
CA ALA A 707 -3.57 12.07 26.58
C ALA A 707 -4.23 10.67 26.61
N VAL A 708 -4.58 10.19 27.82
CA VAL A 708 -5.13 8.83 28.06
C VAL A 708 -6.37 8.51 27.19
N PRO A 709 -7.36 9.41 27.00
CA PRO A 709 -8.51 9.13 26.14
C PRO A 709 -8.11 8.86 24.68
N THR A 710 -7.18 9.65 24.14
CA THR A 710 -6.66 9.49 22.78
C THR A 710 -5.88 8.18 22.63
N GLN A 711 -5.06 7.83 23.63
CA GLN A 711 -4.33 6.56 23.65
C GLN A 711 -5.30 5.36 23.60
N ARG A 712 -6.39 5.40 24.38
CA ARG A 712 -7.42 4.34 24.38
C ARG A 712 -8.06 4.21 23.00
N THR A 713 -8.47 5.33 22.40
CA THR A 713 -9.08 5.37 21.05
C THR A 713 -8.15 4.80 20.00
N LEU A 714 -6.87 5.18 20.00
CA LEU A 714 -5.86 4.66 19.06
C LEU A 714 -5.60 3.17 19.27
N CYS A 715 -5.57 2.67 20.51
CA CYS A 715 -5.44 1.24 20.79
C CYS A 715 -6.66 0.45 20.30
N ALA A 716 -7.88 0.96 20.52
CA ALA A 716 -9.10 0.34 20.02
C ALA A 716 -9.12 0.28 18.48
N LEU A 717 -8.68 1.36 17.82
CA LEU A 717 -8.58 1.44 16.36
C LEU A 717 -7.53 0.48 15.79
N LEU A 718 -6.34 0.42 16.39
CA LEU A 718 -5.29 -0.53 16.00
C LEU A 718 -5.76 -1.98 16.19
N SER A 719 -6.43 -2.28 17.30
CA SER A 719 -6.98 -3.61 17.56
C SER A 719 -7.96 -4.04 16.47
N ARG A 720 -8.90 -3.16 16.11
CA ARG A 720 -9.88 -3.40 15.05
C ARG A 720 -9.21 -3.58 13.68
N MET A 721 -8.22 -2.74 13.35
CA MET A 721 -7.48 -2.84 12.10
C MET A 721 -6.76 -4.20 11.99
N TYR A 722 -6.03 -4.62 13.03
CA TYR A 722 -5.37 -5.93 13.05
C TYR A 722 -6.37 -7.09 12.90
N LEU A 723 -7.56 -6.99 13.51
CA LEU A 723 -8.63 -7.97 13.31
C LEU A 723 -9.09 -8.03 11.85
N GLN A 724 -9.33 -6.88 11.21
CA GLN A 724 -9.80 -6.80 9.80
C GLN A 724 -8.83 -7.44 8.81
N HIS A 725 -7.52 -7.40 9.11
CA HIS A 725 -6.47 -8.01 8.29
C HIS A 725 -6.07 -9.42 8.76
N GLY A 726 -6.79 -10.00 9.74
CA GLY A 726 -6.61 -11.40 10.15
C GLY A 726 -5.46 -11.68 11.12
N VAL A 727 -4.77 -10.65 11.64
CA VAL A 727 -3.66 -10.79 12.59
C VAL A 727 -4.19 -10.71 14.01
N LEU A 728 -4.59 -11.86 14.56
CA LEU A 728 -5.27 -11.95 15.86
C LEU A 728 -4.38 -11.55 17.05
N ASP A 729 -3.09 -11.91 17.05
CA ASP A 729 -2.19 -11.62 18.17
C ASP A 729 -2.03 -10.11 18.40
N GLY A 730 -1.85 -9.34 17.32
CA GLY A 730 -1.81 -7.89 17.35
C GLY A 730 -3.14 -7.29 17.83
N ALA A 731 -4.27 -7.81 17.34
CA ALA A 731 -5.60 -7.37 17.75
C ALA A 731 -5.83 -7.53 19.25
N VAL A 732 -5.46 -8.68 19.82
CA VAL A 732 -5.55 -8.98 21.26
C VAL A 732 -4.65 -8.05 22.08
N CYS A 733 -3.40 -7.83 21.65
CA CYS A 733 -2.44 -6.99 22.35
C CYS A 733 -2.97 -5.55 22.52
N TYR A 734 -3.42 -4.93 21.43
CA TYR A 734 -3.96 -3.57 21.48
C TYR A 734 -5.32 -3.49 22.18
N ALA A 735 -6.17 -4.53 22.09
CA ALA A 735 -7.41 -4.60 22.87
C ALA A 735 -7.13 -4.63 24.38
N ALA A 736 -6.16 -5.44 24.83
CA ALA A 736 -5.76 -5.50 26.24
C ALA A 736 -5.22 -4.16 26.73
N ARG A 737 -4.44 -3.45 25.91
CA ARG A 737 -3.97 -2.10 26.23
C ARG A 737 -5.12 -1.09 26.30
N ALA A 738 -6.09 -1.16 25.40
CA ALA A 738 -7.28 -0.32 25.45
C ALA A 738 -8.10 -0.55 26.74
N VAL A 739 -8.22 -1.81 27.20
CA VAL A 739 -8.85 -2.14 28.49
C VAL A 739 -8.09 -1.53 29.67
N ALA A 740 -6.76 -1.68 29.70
CA ALA A 740 -5.93 -1.12 30.76
C ALA A 740 -6.08 0.41 30.85
N LEU A 741 -6.04 1.11 29.71
CA LEU A 741 -6.24 2.55 29.64
C LEU A 741 -7.68 2.96 29.97
N GLY A 742 -8.68 2.18 29.56
CA GLY A 742 -10.09 2.39 29.91
C GLY A 742 -10.33 2.30 31.41
N ARG A 743 -9.72 1.33 32.11
CA ARG A 743 -9.84 1.18 33.57
C ARG A 743 -9.30 2.40 34.33
N LEU A 744 -8.35 3.15 33.76
CA LEU A 744 -7.87 4.40 34.35
C LEU A 744 -8.90 5.54 34.24
N LEU A 745 -9.78 5.50 33.23
CA LEU A 745 -10.82 6.50 32.99
C LEU A 745 -12.14 6.15 33.68
N GLY A 746 -12.45 4.85 33.78
CA GLY A 746 -13.61 4.32 34.51
C GLY A 746 -14.09 2.97 33.96
N GLU A 747 -14.84 2.21 34.77
CA GLU A 747 -15.37 0.89 34.36
C GLU A 747 -16.31 0.97 33.14
N GLU A 748 -17.07 2.06 33.00
CA GLU A 748 -17.93 2.28 31.84
C GLU A 748 -17.11 2.48 30.55
N GLU A 749 -15.98 3.19 30.64
CA GLU A 749 -15.07 3.39 29.51
C GLU A 749 -14.26 2.12 29.16
N ALA A 750 -14.03 1.25 30.14
CA ALA A 750 -13.36 -0.04 29.92
C ALA A 750 -14.29 -1.12 29.35
N PHE A 751 -15.61 -0.96 29.48
CA PHE A 751 -16.59 -2.01 29.18
C PHE A 751 -16.52 -2.49 27.72
N GLU A 752 -16.61 -1.55 26.76
CA GLU A 752 -16.57 -1.86 25.33
C GLU A 752 -15.24 -2.55 24.94
N SER A 753 -14.11 -2.01 25.41
CA SER A 753 -12.79 -2.60 25.14
C SER A 753 -12.65 -3.99 25.76
N SER A 754 -13.25 -4.24 26.92
CA SER A 754 -13.21 -5.53 27.61
C SER A 754 -14.05 -6.58 26.89
N LEU A 755 -15.22 -6.17 26.37
CA LEU A 755 -16.07 -7.03 25.57
C LEU A 755 -15.39 -7.39 24.23
N SER A 756 -14.76 -6.40 23.58
CA SER A 756 -13.93 -6.60 22.40
C SER A 756 -12.77 -7.55 22.66
N LEU A 757 -12.04 -7.40 23.76
CA LEU A 757 -10.96 -8.33 24.13
C LEU A 757 -11.50 -9.77 24.31
N GLY A 758 -12.64 -9.93 25.01
CA GLY A 758 -13.29 -11.23 25.18
C GLY A 758 -13.68 -11.87 23.84
N TRP A 759 -14.17 -11.07 22.89
CA TRP A 759 -14.44 -11.52 21.52
C TRP A 759 -13.19 -11.98 20.78
N MET A 760 -12.11 -11.19 20.80
CA MET A 760 -10.86 -11.54 20.11
C MET A 760 -10.26 -12.85 20.65
N GLN A 761 -10.35 -13.09 21.96
CA GLN A 761 -9.90 -14.35 22.59
C GLN A 761 -10.70 -15.57 22.10
N LEU A 762 -11.99 -15.40 21.81
CA LEU A 762 -12.81 -16.45 21.19
C LEU A 762 -12.34 -16.77 19.77
N LEU A 763 -12.02 -15.75 18.98
CA LEU A 763 -11.48 -15.93 17.62
C LEU A 763 -10.11 -16.63 17.62
N GLN A 764 -9.27 -16.36 18.62
CA GLN A 764 -7.97 -17.03 18.82
C GLN A 764 -8.09 -18.48 19.36
N ARG A 765 -9.31 -18.98 19.54
CA ARG A 765 -9.61 -20.31 20.12
C ARG A 765 -9.09 -20.50 21.55
N GLN A 766 -9.10 -19.43 22.35
CA GLN A 766 -8.77 -19.44 23.79
C GLN A 766 -10.03 -19.19 24.64
N PRO A 767 -10.99 -20.14 24.69
CA PRO A 767 -12.29 -19.93 25.31
C PRO A 767 -12.22 -19.71 26.84
N GLY A 768 -11.22 -20.30 27.52
CA GLY A 768 -11.04 -20.13 28.97
C GLY A 768 -10.74 -18.68 29.35
N LEU A 769 -9.78 -18.05 28.66
CA LEU A 769 -9.41 -16.64 28.88
C LEU A 769 -10.58 -15.70 28.55
N ALA A 770 -11.33 -15.98 27.48
CA ALA A 770 -12.53 -15.23 27.16
C ALA A 770 -13.58 -15.32 28.30
N GLY A 771 -13.81 -16.51 28.85
CA GLY A 771 -14.71 -16.72 29.98
C GLY A 771 -14.29 -15.94 31.24
N ASP A 772 -12.99 -15.86 31.51
CA ASP A 772 -12.45 -15.12 32.66
C ASP A 772 -12.64 -13.61 32.54
N ILE A 773 -12.64 -13.06 31.32
CA ILE A 773 -12.92 -11.64 31.06
C ILE A 773 -14.43 -11.35 31.11
N LEU A 774 -15.26 -12.23 30.56
CA LEU A 774 -16.70 -11.99 30.38
C LEU A 774 -17.51 -12.19 31.67
N ARG A 775 -17.13 -13.13 32.55
CA ARG A 775 -17.85 -13.39 33.82
C ARG A 775 -17.87 -12.17 34.76
N PRO A 776 -16.77 -11.43 34.98
CA PRO A 776 -16.76 -10.20 35.76
C PRO A 776 -17.67 -9.11 35.20
N LEU A 777 -17.68 -8.90 33.87
CA LEU A 777 -18.54 -7.91 33.22
C LEU A 777 -20.03 -8.18 33.47
N LEU A 778 -20.43 -9.45 33.55
CA LEU A 778 -21.81 -9.81 33.88
C LEU A 778 -22.18 -9.51 35.34
N ARG A 779 -21.20 -9.48 36.24
CA ARG A 779 -21.41 -9.14 37.66
C ARG A 779 -21.53 -7.63 37.85
N SER A 780 -20.76 -6.82 37.10
CA SER A 780 -20.82 -5.35 37.18
C SER A 780 -22.15 -4.79 36.64
N LEU A 781 -22.73 -5.40 35.61
CA LEU A 781 -24.02 -5.01 35.01
C LEU A 781 -25.28 -5.29 35.87
N ARG A 782 -25.12 -5.64 37.16
CA ARG A 782 -26.26 -5.92 38.06
C ARG A 782 -26.96 -4.67 38.59
N GLY A 783 -26.43 -3.46 38.33
CA GLY A 783 -27.00 -2.19 38.84
C GLY A 783 -27.19 -1.06 37.81
N THR A 784 -26.84 -1.26 36.54
CA THR A 784 -26.87 -0.23 35.47
C THR A 784 -27.66 -0.76 34.26
N ASP A 785 -28.83 -0.18 33.98
CA ASP A 785 -29.89 -0.73 33.13
C ASP A 785 -29.60 -0.69 31.62
N SER A 786 -28.74 -1.58 31.12
CA SER A 786 -28.67 -1.89 29.68
C SER A 786 -28.86 -3.38 29.42
N GLU A 787 -30.11 -3.78 29.17
CA GLU A 787 -30.47 -5.17 28.85
C GLU A 787 -29.81 -5.66 27.55
N SER A 788 -29.47 -4.75 26.62
CA SER A 788 -28.73 -5.07 25.39
C SER A 788 -27.28 -5.47 25.67
N GLN A 789 -26.57 -4.72 26.52
CA GLN A 789 -25.20 -5.05 26.95
C GLN A 789 -25.14 -6.38 27.68
N ARG A 790 -26.09 -6.63 28.61
CA ARG A 790 -26.18 -7.91 29.33
C ARG A 790 -26.42 -9.07 28.37
N GLY A 791 -27.27 -8.86 27.38
CA GLY A 791 -27.51 -9.77 26.29
C GLY A 791 -26.25 -10.13 25.49
N ALA A 792 -25.45 -9.12 25.11
CA ALA A 792 -24.20 -9.29 24.37
C ALA A 792 -23.16 -10.10 25.17
N VAL A 793 -23.00 -9.80 26.47
CA VAL A 793 -22.11 -10.57 27.35
C VAL A 793 -22.56 -12.02 27.45
N HIS A 794 -23.86 -12.30 27.60
CA HIS A 794 -24.37 -13.68 27.61
C HIS A 794 -24.11 -14.42 26.30
N ASN A 795 -24.28 -13.75 25.15
CA ASN A 795 -24.02 -14.33 23.84
C ASN A 795 -22.53 -14.74 23.67
N LEU A 796 -21.60 -13.86 24.02
CA LEU A 796 -20.17 -14.17 23.94
C LEU A 796 -19.73 -15.21 24.98
N LEU A 797 -20.26 -15.14 26.20
CA LEU A 797 -19.94 -16.10 27.25
C LEU A 797 -20.43 -17.51 26.88
N ALA A 798 -21.59 -17.62 26.23
CA ALA A 798 -22.09 -18.90 25.74
C ALA A 798 -21.14 -19.53 24.70
N MET A 799 -20.55 -18.72 23.81
CA MET A 799 -19.54 -19.19 22.87
C MET A 799 -18.27 -19.67 23.57
N ALA A 800 -17.82 -18.95 24.60
CA ALA A 800 -16.69 -19.38 25.43
C ALA A 800 -16.96 -20.75 26.07
N LEU A 801 -18.13 -20.91 26.71
CA LEU A 801 -18.53 -22.14 27.37
C LEU A 801 -18.67 -23.31 26.38
N ARG A 802 -19.15 -23.06 25.16
CA ARG A 802 -19.18 -24.05 24.08
C ARG A 802 -17.76 -24.49 23.71
N GLY A 803 -16.83 -23.55 23.55
CA GLY A 803 -15.42 -23.85 23.28
C GLY A 803 -14.74 -24.66 24.38
N GLU A 804 -15.14 -24.47 25.65
CA GLU A 804 -14.71 -25.29 26.79
C GLU A 804 -15.38 -26.69 26.84
N GLY A 805 -16.34 -26.98 25.96
CA GLY A 805 -17.12 -28.23 25.97
C GLY A 805 -18.27 -28.26 26.99
N LYS A 806 -18.58 -27.14 27.66
CA LYS A 806 -19.69 -27.01 28.63
C LYS A 806 -21.02 -26.73 27.91
N VAL A 807 -21.50 -27.72 27.15
CA VAL A 807 -22.67 -27.61 26.26
C VAL A 807 -23.93 -27.10 26.98
N GLN A 808 -24.22 -27.60 28.19
CA GLN A 808 -25.43 -27.21 28.92
C GLN A 808 -25.40 -25.74 29.35
N GLU A 809 -24.30 -25.29 29.95
CA GLU A 809 -24.15 -23.90 30.38
C GLU A 809 -24.13 -22.94 29.18
N ALA A 810 -23.56 -23.37 28.05
CA ALA A 810 -23.59 -22.62 26.79
C ALA A 810 -25.04 -22.43 26.30
N ALA A 811 -25.84 -23.50 26.26
CA ALA A 811 -27.24 -23.44 25.87
C ALA A 811 -28.07 -22.51 26.78
N GLU A 812 -27.86 -22.59 28.10
CA GLU A 812 -28.52 -21.71 29.07
C GLU A 812 -28.18 -20.23 28.83
N ASN A 813 -26.92 -19.91 28.57
CA ASN A 813 -26.50 -18.53 28.30
C ASN A 813 -27.01 -18.03 26.94
N PHE A 814 -27.05 -18.84 25.89
CA PHE A 814 -27.68 -18.45 24.62
C PHE A 814 -29.19 -18.22 24.78
N LEU A 815 -29.89 -19.03 25.57
CA LEU A 815 -31.31 -18.82 25.87
C LEU A 815 -31.55 -17.51 26.66
N ARG A 816 -30.66 -17.19 27.61
CA ARG A 816 -30.69 -15.89 28.31
C ARG A 816 -30.45 -14.72 27.36
N ALA A 817 -29.47 -14.83 26.46
CA ALA A 817 -29.22 -13.83 25.42
C ALA A 817 -30.45 -13.63 24.51
N LEU A 818 -31.12 -14.72 24.11
CA LEU A 818 -32.36 -14.68 23.34
C LEU A 818 -33.50 -14.01 24.11
N HIS A 819 -33.65 -14.29 25.40
CA HIS A 819 -34.67 -13.65 26.24
C HIS A 819 -34.46 -12.14 26.31
N LYS A 820 -33.21 -11.69 26.52
CA LYS A 820 -32.82 -10.28 26.54
C LYS A 820 -33.04 -9.60 25.19
N ALA A 821 -32.77 -10.30 24.08
CA ALA A 821 -33.06 -9.83 22.74
C ALA A 821 -34.58 -9.69 22.45
N LYS A 822 -35.41 -10.52 23.09
CA LYS A 822 -36.88 -10.40 23.04
C LYS A 822 -37.41 -9.23 23.87
N GLU A 823 -36.88 -9.03 25.07
CA GLU A 823 -37.22 -7.90 25.94
C GLU A 823 -36.88 -6.56 25.27
N THR A 824 -35.72 -6.46 24.62
CA THR A 824 -35.30 -5.26 23.88
C THR A 824 -35.99 -5.08 22.53
N GLY A 825 -36.75 -6.08 22.05
CA GLY A 825 -37.37 -6.06 20.74
C GLY A 825 -36.39 -6.16 19.55
N ASN A 826 -35.09 -6.39 19.80
CA ASN A 826 -34.08 -6.44 18.74
C ASN A 826 -34.14 -7.78 17.97
N ARG A 827 -34.79 -7.73 16.80
CA ARG A 827 -34.97 -8.89 15.90
C ARG A 827 -33.66 -9.49 15.39
N ARG A 828 -32.64 -8.68 15.09
CA ARG A 828 -31.31 -9.16 14.66
C ARG A 828 -30.67 -10.02 15.75
N ASN A 829 -30.63 -9.52 16.99
CA ASN A 829 -30.05 -10.26 18.12
C ASN A 829 -30.82 -11.57 18.44
N GLN A 830 -32.14 -11.58 18.21
CA GLN A 830 -32.93 -12.82 18.32
C GLN A 830 -32.50 -13.83 17.26
N ALA A 831 -32.32 -13.40 16.01
CA ALA A 831 -31.84 -14.26 14.92
C ALA A 831 -30.44 -14.83 15.19
N VAL A 832 -29.50 -13.98 15.63
CA VAL A 832 -28.13 -14.40 16.00
C VAL A 832 -28.14 -15.43 17.14
N SER A 833 -28.95 -15.21 18.19
CA SER A 833 -29.03 -16.15 19.33
C SER A 833 -29.58 -17.51 18.91
N LEU A 834 -30.61 -17.52 18.05
CA LEU A 834 -31.19 -18.74 17.50
C LEU A 834 -30.20 -19.46 16.57
N ALA A 835 -29.48 -18.72 15.73
CA ALA A 835 -28.43 -19.29 14.88
C ALA A 835 -27.32 -19.97 15.69
N ASN A 836 -26.85 -19.33 16.77
CA ASN A 836 -25.83 -19.91 17.64
C ASN A 836 -26.35 -21.14 18.40
N LEU A 837 -27.62 -21.16 18.82
CA LEU A 837 -28.26 -22.37 19.36
C LEU A 837 -28.30 -23.49 18.31
N GLY A 838 -28.65 -23.17 17.07
CA GLY A 838 -28.63 -24.08 15.94
C GLY A 838 -27.24 -24.68 15.68
N GLN A 839 -26.21 -23.84 15.67
CA GLN A 839 -24.82 -24.26 15.50
C GLN A 839 -24.32 -25.12 16.68
N LEU A 840 -24.71 -24.79 17.91
CA LEU A 840 -24.43 -25.62 19.09
C LEU A 840 -25.06 -27.02 18.92
N SER A 841 -26.33 -27.10 18.51
CA SER A 841 -27.00 -28.38 18.28
C SER A 841 -26.39 -29.21 17.14
N LEU A 842 -25.93 -28.57 16.06
CA LEU A 842 -25.16 -29.21 14.98
C LEU A 842 -23.88 -29.85 15.53
N SER A 843 -23.12 -29.10 16.34
CA SER A 843 -21.88 -29.63 16.94
C SER A 843 -22.10 -30.78 17.92
N CYS A 844 -23.33 -30.92 18.45
CA CYS A 844 -23.72 -32.04 19.31
C CYS A 844 -24.33 -33.23 18.53
N GLY A 845 -24.42 -33.16 17.20
CA GLY A 845 -25.05 -34.16 16.35
C GLY A 845 -26.60 -34.16 16.40
N ALA A 846 -27.21 -33.16 17.05
CA ALA A 846 -28.66 -33.02 17.16
C ALA A 846 -29.24 -32.28 15.94
N SER A 847 -29.09 -32.87 14.75
CA SER A 847 -29.42 -32.25 13.46
C SER A 847 -30.87 -31.77 13.34
N GLN A 848 -31.83 -32.45 13.98
CA GLN A 848 -33.25 -32.04 13.98
C GLN A 848 -33.48 -30.72 14.74
N LEU A 849 -32.86 -30.56 15.91
CA LEU A 849 -32.96 -29.32 16.68
C LEU A 849 -32.21 -28.19 15.98
N ALA A 850 -31.08 -28.51 15.36
CA ALA A 850 -30.31 -27.54 14.58
C ALA A 850 -31.12 -26.98 13.40
N GLU A 851 -31.74 -27.86 12.61
CA GLU A 851 -32.63 -27.46 11.52
C GLU A 851 -33.73 -26.50 12.02
N LEU A 852 -34.39 -26.81 13.13
CA LEU A 852 -35.46 -25.98 13.69
C LEU A 852 -34.97 -24.58 14.11
N TYR A 853 -33.89 -24.51 14.90
CA TYR A 853 -33.36 -23.23 15.36
C TYR A 853 -32.83 -22.38 14.20
N LEU A 854 -32.16 -22.99 13.23
CA LEU A 854 -31.63 -22.31 12.05
C LEU A 854 -32.76 -21.83 11.12
N LEU A 855 -33.85 -22.60 10.95
CA LEU A 855 -35.02 -22.15 10.19
C LEU A 855 -35.67 -20.92 10.83
N TRP A 856 -35.81 -20.90 12.16
CA TRP A 856 -36.31 -19.71 12.86
C TRP A 856 -35.38 -18.51 12.72
N ALA A 857 -34.06 -18.72 12.76
CA ALA A 857 -33.09 -17.66 12.51
C ALA A 857 -33.23 -17.09 11.08
N VAL A 858 -33.32 -17.96 10.06
CA VAL A 858 -33.51 -17.57 8.66
C VAL A 858 -34.82 -16.79 8.46
N GLN A 859 -35.92 -17.20 9.11
CA GLN A 859 -37.19 -16.47 9.06
C GLN A 859 -37.05 -15.04 9.62
N LEU A 860 -36.35 -14.87 10.75
CA LEU A 860 -36.10 -13.54 11.31
C LEU A 860 -35.19 -12.69 10.42
N TYR A 861 -34.15 -13.27 9.81
CA TYR A 861 -33.32 -12.55 8.84
C TYR A 861 -34.11 -12.16 7.59
N ALA A 862 -35.06 -12.99 7.12
CA ALA A 862 -35.92 -12.65 5.99
C ALA A 862 -36.86 -11.46 6.28
N GLU A 863 -37.25 -11.25 7.55
CA GLU A 863 -37.97 -10.05 7.99
C GLU A 863 -37.09 -8.79 7.98
N LEU A 864 -35.77 -8.94 8.09
CA LEU A 864 -34.79 -7.87 8.19
C LEU A 864 -34.22 -7.52 6.80
N GLN A 865 -34.91 -6.70 6.02
CA GLN A 865 -34.47 -6.36 4.66
C GLN A 865 -33.37 -5.28 4.61
N GLY A 866 -32.33 -5.47 3.78
CA GLY A 866 -31.65 -4.37 3.07
C GLY A 866 -30.23 -3.97 3.49
N HIS A 867 -29.55 -4.71 4.38
CA HIS A 867 -28.17 -4.36 4.81
C HIS A 867 -27.15 -5.46 4.52
N GLN A 868 -25.95 -5.07 4.05
CA GLN A 868 -24.85 -5.98 3.73
C GLN A 868 -24.49 -6.91 4.88
N GLN A 869 -24.27 -6.38 6.09
CA GLN A 869 -23.88 -7.19 7.25
C GLN A 869 -24.92 -8.28 7.59
N LEU A 870 -26.22 -7.97 7.48
CA LEU A 870 -27.31 -8.91 7.76
C LEU A 870 -27.37 -10.03 6.72
N ASP A 871 -27.24 -9.68 5.45
CA ASP A 871 -27.24 -10.66 4.36
C ASP A 871 -26.00 -11.57 4.43
N MET A 872 -24.87 -11.07 4.95
CA MET A 872 -23.68 -11.90 5.19
C MET A 872 -23.85 -12.83 6.41
N GLU A 873 -24.45 -12.36 7.50
CA GLU A 873 -24.84 -13.19 8.64
C GLU A 873 -25.81 -14.30 8.18
N LEU A 874 -26.81 -13.94 7.37
CA LEU A 874 -27.76 -14.89 6.79
C LEU A 874 -27.06 -15.92 5.90
N ALA A 875 -26.10 -15.51 5.06
CA ALA A 875 -25.34 -16.45 4.23
C ALA A 875 -24.61 -17.50 5.10
N GLN A 876 -24.00 -17.09 6.21
CA GLN A 876 -23.37 -18.01 7.16
C GLN A 876 -24.39 -18.97 7.81
N VAL A 877 -25.56 -18.46 8.20
CA VAL A 877 -26.64 -19.29 8.79
C VAL A 877 -27.20 -20.28 7.77
N LEU A 878 -27.30 -19.89 6.49
CA LEU A 878 -27.69 -20.79 5.40
C LEU A 878 -26.68 -21.91 5.18
N LEU A 879 -25.38 -21.65 5.33
CA LEU A 879 -24.35 -22.71 5.29
C LEU A 879 -24.54 -23.73 6.42
N TRP A 880 -24.82 -23.28 7.64
CA TRP A 880 -25.10 -24.17 8.76
C TRP A 880 -26.39 -24.95 8.54
N LEU A 881 -27.44 -24.30 8.01
CA LEU A 881 -28.70 -24.95 7.68
C LEU A 881 -28.50 -26.02 6.60
N ALA A 882 -27.69 -25.71 5.58
CA ALA A 882 -27.35 -26.65 4.52
C ALA A 882 -26.67 -27.90 5.08
N GLN A 883 -25.69 -27.74 5.98
CA GLN A 883 -25.04 -28.86 6.65
C GLN A 883 -26.04 -29.70 7.46
N ALA A 884 -26.91 -29.06 8.25
CA ALA A 884 -27.94 -29.77 9.03
C ALA A 884 -28.89 -30.58 8.12
N MET A 885 -29.29 -30.03 6.97
CA MET A 885 -30.13 -30.72 5.99
C MET A 885 -29.41 -31.91 5.34
N VAL A 886 -28.12 -31.76 5.02
CA VAL A 886 -27.28 -32.84 4.46
C VAL A 886 -27.10 -33.98 5.46
N ASP A 887 -26.82 -33.67 6.73
CA ASP A 887 -26.72 -34.68 7.80
C ASP A 887 -28.03 -35.45 8.00
N ARG A 888 -29.15 -34.82 7.61
CA ARG A 888 -30.51 -35.40 7.61
C ARG A 888 -30.90 -36.10 6.31
N GLN A 889 -29.99 -36.21 5.34
CA GLN A 889 -30.20 -36.78 4.00
C GLN A 889 -31.17 -36.01 3.10
N ARG A 890 -31.44 -34.72 3.39
CA ARG A 890 -32.24 -33.81 2.53
C ARG A 890 -31.34 -33.05 1.55
N MET A 891 -30.78 -33.77 0.58
CA MET A 891 -29.73 -33.23 -0.31
C MET A 891 -30.19 -32.03 -1.16
N GLU A 892 -31.42 -32.06 -1.69
CA GLU A 892 -31.96 -30.97 -2.53
C GLU A 892 -32.16 -29.67 -1.74
N ASP A 893 -32.67 -29.76 -0.51
CA ASP A 893 -32.86 -28.59 0.36
C ASP A 893 -31.52 -28.03 0.83
N GLY A 894 -30.54 -28.90 1.11
CA GLY A 894 -29.18 -28.53 1.44
C GLY A 894 -28.48 -27.79 0.29
N LYS A 895 -28.62 -28.31 -0.94
CA LYS A 895 -28.15 -27.65 -2.16
C LYS A 895 -28.72 -26.24 -2.30
N LEU A 896 -30.05 -26.11 -2.19
CA LEU A 896 -30.72 -24.81 -2.30
C LEU A 896 -30.16 -23.81 -1.27
N CYS A 897 -29.91 -24.25 -0.03
CA CYS A 897 -29.33 -23.39 1.01
C CYS A 897 -27.91 -22.93 0.65
N TYR A 898 -27.05 -23.82 0.14
CA TYR A 898 -25.70 -23.44 -0.31
C TYR A 898 -25.75 -22.44 -1.49
N GLU A 899 -26.61 -22.66 -2.47
CA GLU A 899 -26.77 -21.76 -3.63
C GLU A 899 -27.34 -20.39 -3.24
N LEU A 900 -28.31 -20.35 -2.31
CA LEU A 900 -28.84 -19.11 -1.76
C LEU A 900 -27.77 -18.32 -0.99
N ALA A 901 -26.94 -19.00 -0.19
CA ALA A 901 -25.82 -18.36 0.49
C ALA A 901 -24.86 -17.69 -0.52
N LEU A 902 -24.53 -18.39 -1.62
CA LEU A 902 -23.70 -17.83 -2.69
C LEU A 902 -24.37 -16.62 -3.35
N GLY A 903 -25.69 -16.69 -3.58
CA GLY A 903 -26.48 -15.58 -4.12
C GLY A 903 -26.38 -14.30 -3.28
N PHE A 904 -26.46 -14.40 -1.95
CA PHE A 904 -26.26 -13.25 -1.07
C PHE A 904 -24.82 -12.70 -1.12
N ALA A 905 -23.82 -13.58 -1.16
CA ALA A 905 -22.42 -13.17 -1.26
C ALA A 905 -22.10 -12.50 -2.62
N LEU A 906 -22.75 -12.94 -3.71
CA LEU A 906 -22.67 -12.33 -5.04
C LEU A 906 -23.33 -10.94 -5.08
N LYS A 907 -24.53 -10.80 -4.47
CA LYS A 907 -25.27 -9.52 -4.39
C LYS A 907 -24.42 -8.38 -3.82
N TRP A 908 -23.61 -8.67 -2.80
CA TRP A 908 -22.74 -7.69 -2.13
C TRP A 908 -21.29 -7.71 -2.58
N GLN A 909 -20.96 -8.47 -3.63
CA GLN A 909 -19.60 -8.58 -4.19
C GLN A 909 -18.51 -8.92 -3.13
N ASN A 910 -18.88 -9.66 -2.07
CA ASN A 910 -17.92 -10.05 -1.02
C ASN A 910 -17.11 -11.28 -1.48
N VAL A 911 -15.95 -11.02 -2.08
CA VAL A 911 -15.07 -12.03 -2.68
C VAL A 911 -14.66 -13.12 -1.67
N ARG A 912 -14.32 -12.76 -0.42
CA ARG A 912 -13.89 -13.73 0.62
C ARG A 912 -15.01 -14.69 1.00
N SER A 913 -16.23 -14.19 1.12
CA SER A 913 -17.38 -15.03 1.47
C SER A 913 -17.82 -15.90 0.30
N GLN A 914 -17.77 -15.35 -0.92
CA GLN A 914 -17.97 -16.15 -2.13
C GLN A 914 -16.97 -17.32 -2.18
N LEU A 915 -15.70 -17.07 -1.87
CA LEU A 915 -14.65 -18.10 -1.85
C LEU A 915 -15.00 -19.25 -0.88
N HIS A 916 -15.33 -18.92 0.37
CA HIS A 916 -15.67 -19.93 1.37
C HIS A 916 -16.91 -20.75 0.98
N ILE A 917 -17.94 -20.08 0.44
CA ILE A 917 -19.16 -20.77 0.00
C ILE A 917 -18.88 -21.65 -1.22
N THR A 918 -18.05 -21.19 -2.17
CA THR A 918 -17.65 -22.01 -3.32
C THR A 918 -16.86 -23.24 -2.91
N GLU A 919 -15.98 -23.14 -1.91
CA GLU A 919 -15.26 -24.29 -1.37
C GLU A 919 -16.25 -25.32 -0.80
N CYS A 920 -17.25 -24.86 -0.04
CA CYS A 920 -18.30 -25.73 0.50
C CYS A 920 -19.12 -26.40 -0.62
N LEU A 921 -19.47 -25.67 -1.69
CA LEU A 921 -20.16 -26.20 -2.86
C LEU A 921 -19.31 -27.21 -3.64
N CYS A 922 -18.03 -26.93 -3.87
CA CYS A 922 -17.10 -27.88 -4.48
C CYS A 922 -16.96 -29.17 -3.66
N HIS A 923 -16.89 -29.05 -2.33
CA HIS A 923 -16.90 -30.21 -1.43
C HIS A 923 -18.21 -31.00 -1.53
N PHE A 924 -19.35 -30.31 -1.53
CA PHE A 924 -20.66 -30.93 -1.67
C PHE A 924 -20.78 -31.72 -2.98
N TYR A 925 -20.39 -31.13 -4.11
CA TYR A 925 -20.48 -31.77 -5.42
C TYR A 925 -19.40 -32.81 -5.72
N SER A 926 -18.31 -32.84 -4.94
CA SER A 926 -17.28 -33.87 -5.09
C SER A 926 -17.52 -35.09 -4.18
N LYS A 927 -18.02 -34.88 -2.96
CA LYS A 927 -18.15 -35.95 -1.96
C LYS A 927 -19.58 -36.33 -1.57
N VAL A 928 -20.50 -35.37 -1.48
CA VAL A 928 -21.85 -35.60 -0.94
C VAL A 928 -22.83 -36.00 -2.05
N CYS A 929 -22.91 -35.19 -3.11
CA CYS A 929 -23.75 -35.42 -4.27
C CYS A 929 -22.89 -35.29 -5.55
N PRO A 930 -22.21 -36.37 -5.98
CA PRO A 930 -21.27 -36.33 -7.09
C PRO A 930 -21.91 -35.81 -8.40
N ASP A 931 -21.58 -34.58 -8.78
CA ASP A 931 -21.91 -33.99 -10.07
C ASP A 931 -20.69 -33.26 -10.63
N LEU A 932 -20.04 -33.91 -11.60
CA LEU A 932 -18.81 -33.42 -12.20
C LEU A 932 -19.01 -32.09 -12.92
N ARG A 933 -20.17 -31.85 -13.53
CA ARG A 933 -20.43 -30.60 -14.27
C ARG A 933 -20.60 -29.42 -13.32
N ALA A 934 -21.38 -29.60 -12.25
CA ALA A 934 -21.53 -28.59 -11.22
C ALA A 934 -20.17 -28.28 -10.55
N CYS A 935 -19.40 -29.32 -10.20
CA CYS A 935 -18.07 -29.16 -9.62
C CYS A 935 -17.14 -28.31 -10.50
N ILE A 936 -17.13 -28.54 -11.83
CA ILE A 936 -16.38 -27.71 -12.78
C ILE A 936 -16.83 -26.24 -12.73
N THR A 937 -18.15 -25.97 -12.79
CA THR A 937 -18.65 -24.58 -12.77
C THR A 937 -18.24 -23.81 -11.51
N TYR A 938 -18.27 -24.46 -10.33
CA TYR A 938 -17.85 -23.81 -9.08
C TYR A 938 -16.33 -23.65 -8.98
N HIS A 939 -15.54 -24.58 -9.52
CA HIS A 939 -14.08 -24.40 -9.60
C HIS A 939 -13.68 -23.32 -10.61
N GLU A 940 -14.41 -23.13 -11.72
CA GLU A 940 -14.21 -22.00 -12.63
C GLU A 940 -14.47 -20.67 -11.90
N HIS A 941 -15.55 -20.60 -11.10
CA HIS A 941 -15.82 -19.44 -10.26
C HIS A 941 -14.71 -19.23 -9.22
N TRP A 942 -14.22 -20.29 -8.55
CA TRP A 942 -13.11 -20.23 -7.60
C TRP A 942 -11.85 -19.63 -8.26
N VAL A 943 -11.46 -20.08 -9.45
CA VAL A 943 -10.32 -19.49 -10.20
C VAL A 943 -10.54 -18.00 -10.47
N SER A 944 -11.77 -17.59 -10.79
CA SER A 944 -12.10 -16.17 -10.99
C SER A 944 -11.96 -15.36 -9.69
N LEU A 945 -12.35 -15.91 -8.55
CA LEU A 945 -12.24 -15.29 -7.23
C LEU A 945 -10.77 -15.19 -6.79
N ALA A 946 -9.97 -16.24 -6.99
CA ALA A 946 -8.54 -16.23 -6.70
C ALA A 946 -7.83 -15.11 -7.49
N ARG A 947 -8.20 -14.91 -8.75
CA ARG A 947 -7.70 -13.80 -9.57
C ARG A 947 -8.11 -12.42 -9.03
N GLN A 948 -9.35 -12.28 -8.55
CA GLN A 948 -9.83 -11.05 -7.92
C GLN A 948 -9.08 -10.75 -6.61
N LEU A 949 -8.75 -11.77 -5.82
CA LEU A 949 -7.95 -11.66 -4.61
C LEU A 949 -6.46 -11.42 -4.88
N GLN A 950 -6.01 -11.56 -6.14
CA GLN A 950 -4.60 -11.56 -6.55
C GLN A 950 -3.77 -12.63 -5.83
N ASP A 951 -4.41 -13.72 -5.40
CA ASP A 951 -3.74 -14.86 -4.77
C ASP A 951 -3.36 -15.88 -5.84
N ARG A 952 -2.08 -15.83 -6.24
CA ARG A 952 -1.54 -16.69 -7.29
C ARG A 952 -1.42 -18.15 -6.86
N GLU A 953 -1.14 -18.42 -5.58
CA GLU A 953 -1.03 -19.80 -5.12
C GLU A 953 -2.41 -20.47 -5.15
N LEU A 954 -3.44 -19.80 -4.62
CA LEU A 954 -4.82 -20.27 -4.71
C LEU A 954 -5.28 -20.41 -6.17
N GLU A 955 -4.92 -19.48 -7.06
CA GLU A 955 -5.23 -19.59 -8.49
C GLU A 955 -4.58 -20.84 -9.11
N GLY A 956 -3.30 -21.07 -8.84
CA GLY A 956 -2.56 -22.23 -9.34
C GLY A 956 -3.16 -23.55 -8.87
N ASN A 957 -3.43 -23.67 -7.57
CA ASN A 957 -4.02 -24.86 -6.96
C ASN A 957 -5.44 -25.13 -7.49
N ALA A 958 -6.29 -24.11 -7.58
CA ALA A 958 -7.65 -24.25 -8.10
C ALA A 958 -7.66 -24.68 -9.59
N ARG A 959 -6.74 -24.15 -10.40
CA ARG A 959 -6.57 -24.56 -11.80
C ARG A 959 -6.07 -25.99 -11.96
N GLN A 960 -5.18 -26.44 -11.08
CA GLN A 960 -4.72 -27.82 -11.07
C GLN A 960 -5.87 -28.78 -10.74
N ALA A 961 -6.70 -28.46 -9.74
CA ALA A 961 -7.91 -29.23 -9.44
C ALA A 961 -8.88 -29.26 -10.62
N LEU A 962 -9.11 -28.11 -11.26
CA LEU A 962 -9.99 -27.99 -12.42
C LEU A 962 -9.47 -28.74 -13.66
N SER A 963 -8.14 -28.82 -13.86
CA SER A 963 -7.52 -29.71 -14.86
C SER A 963 -7.90 -31.18 -14.62
N GLN A 964 -7.80 -31.66 -13.37
CA GLN A 964 -8.15 -33.04 -13.04
C GLN A 964 -9.64 -33.33 -13.26
N LEU A 965 -10.52 -32.36 -12.97
CA LEU A 965 -11.96 -32.49 -13.21
C LEU A 965 -12.30 -32.56 -14.71
N TYR A 966 -11.67 -31.72 -15.54
CA TYR A 966 -11.83 -31.81 -16.99
C TYR A 966 -11.24 -33.11 -17.56
N GLN A 967 -10.14 -33.61 -17.00
CA GLN A 967 -9.58 -34.90 -17.41
C GLN A 967 -10.58 -36.04 -17.14
N ALA A 968 -11.28 -36.00 -16.01
CA ALA A 968 -12.27 -37.01 -15.63
C ALA A 968 -13.50 -37.06 -16.57
N LEU A 969 -13.83 -35.95 -17.27
CA LEU A 969 -14.88 -35.95 -18.29
C LEU A 969 -14.52 -36.80 -19.53
N GLY A 970 -13.23 -36.93 -19.85
CA GLY A 970 -12.73 -37.78 -20.93
C GLY A 970 -13.13 -37.38 -22.36
N THR A 971 -13.84 -36.28 -22.58
CA THR A 971 -14.16 -35.78 -23.92
C THR A 971 -12.95 -35.06 -24.53
N PRO A 972 -12.78 -35.07 -25.87
CA PRO A 972 -11.63 -34.43 -26.51
C PRO A 972 -11.59 -32.91 -26.24
N GLU A 973 -12.75 -32.25 -26.18
CA GLU A 973 -12.86 -30.83 -25.83
C GLU A 973 -12.45 -30.56 -24.37
N ALA A 974 -12.90 -31.39 -23.42
CA ALA A 974 -12.53 -31.26 -22.02
C ALA A 974 -11.03 -31.54 -21.80
N LEU A 975 -10.44 -32.51 -22.53
CA LEU A 975 -9.00 -32.76 -22.46
C LEU A 975 -8.18 -31.54 -22.93
N ARG A 976 -8.64 -30.82 -23.96
CA ARG A 976 -8.02 -29.55 -24.38
C ARG A 976 -8.14 -28.47 -23.30
N GLN A 977 -9.31 -28.32 -22.68
CA GLN A 977 -9.49 -27.38 -21.57
C GLN A 977 -8.63 -27.75 -20.35
N SER A 978 -8.51 -29.05 -20.04
CA SER A 978 -7.63 -29.56 -19.00
C SER A 978 -6.17 -29.19 -19.26
N LEU A 979 -5.74 -29.31 -20.53
CA LEU A 979 -4.39 -28.95 -20.97
C LEU A 979 -4.14 -27.44 -20.80
N ASP A 980 -5.08 -26.60 -21.21
CA ASP A 980 -4.97 -25.14 -21.04
C ASP A 980 -4.87 -24.75 -19.56
N CYS A 981 -5.65 -25.39 -18.69
CA CYS A 981 -5.60 -25.16 -17.25
C CYS A 981 -4.28 -25.64 -16.64
N THR A 982 -3.74 -26.76 -17.11
CA THR A 982 -2.42 -27.27 -16.70
C THR A 982 -1.31 -26.32 -17.14
N LYS A 983 -1.35 -25.79 -18.37
CA LYS A 983 -0.36 -24.82 -18.84
C LYS A 983 -0.40 -23.51 -18.06
N GLN A 984 -1.60 -23.03 -17.74
CA GLN A 984 -1.76 -21.80 -16.95
C GLN A 984 -1.28 -21.98 -15.50
N SER A 985 -1.62 -23.10 -14.85
CA SER A 985 -1.10 -23.42 -13.51
C SER A 985 0.42 -23.65 -13.51
N LEU A 986 0.95 -24.32 -14.53
CA LEU A 986 2.39 -24.49 -14.72
C LEU A 986 3.13 -23.15 -14.79
N ARG A 987 2.62 -22.21 -15.60
CA ARG A 987 3.20 -20.86 -15.67
C ARG A 987 3.23 -20.20 -14.29
N ILE A 988 2.11 -20.27 -13.55
CA ILE A 988 2.03 -19.72 -12.19
C ILE A 988 3.04 -20.38 -11.25
N PHE A 989 3.18 -21.71 -11.26
CA PHE A 989 4.13 -22.41 -10.38
C PHE A 989 5.59 -22.13 -10.73
N ILE A 990 5.91 -21.91 -12.01
CA ILE A 990 7.23 -21.43 -12.43
C ILE A 990 7.47 -20.02 -11.89
N ASP A 991 6.49 -19.12 -12.03
CA ASP A 991 6.57 -17.74 -11.56
C ASP A 991 6.68 -17.66 -10.01
N LEU A 992 6.09 -18.62 -9.28
CA LEU A 992 6.19 -18.75 -7.82
C LEU A 992 7.45 -19.49 -7.33
N GLU A 993 8.26 -20.04 -8.25
CA GLU A 993 9.42 -20.90 -7.96
C GLU A 993 9.09 -22.20 -7.20
N GLU A 994 7.85 -22.68 -7.32
CA GLU A 994 7.40 -23.92 -6.70
C GLU A 994 7.82 -25.15 -7.54
N ALA A 995 9.09 -25.55 -7.40
CA ALA A 995 9.71 -26.61 -8.18
C ALA A 995 8.91 -27.92 -8.24
N VAL A 996 8.32 -28.34 -7.10
CA VAL A 996 7.56 -29.59 -7.01
C VAL A 996 6.27 -29.51 -7.82
N LYS A 997 5.44 -28.49 -7.57
CA LYS A 997 4.16 -28.30 -8.29
C LYS A 997 4.38 -28.04 -9.78
N ALA A 998 5.45 -27.31 -10.15
CA ALA A 998 5.81 -27.09 -11.55
C ALA A 998 6.18 -28.41 -12.26
N ALA A 999 7.00 -29.26 -11.64
CA ALA A 999 7.37 -30.55 -12.22
C ALA A 999 6.16 -31.50 -12.34
N GLU A 1000 5.25 -31.50 -11.36
CA GLU A 1000 3.99 -32.25 -11.44
C GLU A 1000 3.08 -31.73 -12.56
N ALA A 1001 3.00 -30.41 -12.77
CA ALA A 1001 2.22 -29.82 -13.84
C ALA A 1001 2.80 -30.15 -15.24
N TRP A 1002 4.14 -30.18 -15.39
CA TRP A 1002 4.79 -30.68 -16.62
C TRP A 1002 4.42 -32.13 -16.91
N LEU A 1003 4.48 -33.00 -15.89
CA LEU A 1003 4.07 -34.40 -16.02
C LEU A 1003 2.59 -34.52 -16.40
N GLN A 1004 1.72 -33.72 -15.78
CA GLN A 1004 0.29 -33.72 -16.08
C GLN A 1004 0.01 -33.26 -17.51
N ALA A 1005 0.74 -32.28 -18.03
CA ALA A 1005 0.62 -31.87 -19.42
C ALA A 1005 1.04 -33.00 -20.38
N GLY A 1006 2.14 -33.70 -20.09
CA GLY A 1006 2.55 -34.88 -20.86
C GLY A 1006 1.48 -35.99 -20.87
N ARG A 1007 0.82 -36.24 -19.73
CA ARG A 1007 -0.32 -37.17 -19.63
C ARG A 1007 -1.49 -36.77 -20.53
N LEU A 1008 -1.84 -35.49 -20.54
CA LEU A 1008 -2.93 -34.98 -21.35
C LEU A 1008 -2.61 -35.05 -22.85
N TYR A 1009 -1.37 -34.75 -23.26
CA TYR A 1009 -0.91 -34.96 -24.64
C TYR A 1009 -0.99 -36.43 -25.06
N TYR A 1010 -0.65 -37.36 -24.15
CA TYR A 1010 -0.80 -38.78 -24.41
C TYR A 1010 -2.28 -39.13 -24.63
N LEU A 1011 -3.20 -38.63 -23.80
CA LEU A 1011 -4.65 -38.86 -23.97
C LEU A 1011 -5.21 -38.22 -25.26
N LEU A 1012 -4.68 -37.07 -25.68
CA LEU A 1012 -5.02 -36.39 -26.94
C LEU A 1012 -4.43 -37.04 -28.19
N GLN A 1013 -3.58 -38.06 -28.03
CA GLN A 1013 -2.87 -38.77 -29.11
C GLN A 1013 -1.80 -37.94 -29.85
N GLU A 1014 -1.22 -36.94 -29.18
CA GLU A 1014 -0.13 -36.12 -29.72
C GLU A 1014 1.23 -36.64 -29.21
N ASP A 1015 1.62 -37.83 -29.68
CA ASP A 1015 2.74 -38.61 -29.13
C ASP A 1015 4.12 -37.91 -29.23
N GLU A 1016 4.30 -36.96 -30.15
CA GLU A 1016 5.55 -36.20 -30.33
C GLU A 1016 5.86 -35.28 -29.14
N LEU A 1017 4.82 -34.76 -28.47
CA LEU A 1017 4.97 -33.81 -27.36
C LEU A 1017 5.09 -34.51 -26.00
N VAL A 1018 4.60 -35.74 -25.88
CA VAL A 1018 4.53 -36.47 -24.59
C VAL A 1018 5.91 -36.58 -23.93
N GLU A 1019 6.91 -37.06 -24.67
CA GLU A 1019 8.26 -37.25 -24.14
C GLU A 1019 8.95 -35.93 -23.79
N MET A 1020 8.75 -34.90 -24.61
CA MET A 1020 9.30 -33.57 -24.36
C MET A 1020 8.81 -33.02 -23.01
N TYR A 1021 7.50 -33.14 -22.73
CA TYR A 1021 6.93 -32.69 -21.46
C TYR A 1021 7.35 -33.56 -20.27
N PHE A 1022 7.49 -34.88 -20.44
CA PHE A 1022 8.02 -35.75 -19.39
C PHE A 1022 9.49 -35.47 -19.07
N GLN A 1023 10.32 -35.25 -20.09
CA GLN A 1023 11.72 -34.85 -19.91
C GLN A 1023 11.82 -33.49 -19.22
N ALA A 1024 11.03 -32.50 -19.63
CA ALA A 1024 10.96 -31.20 -18.97
C ALA A 1024 10.55 -31.30 -17.49
N ALA A 1025 9.60 -32.18 -17.14
CA ALA A 1025 9.22 -32.44 -15.75
C ALA A 1025 10.41 -32.95 -14.91
N ILE A 1026 11.16 -33.90 -15.47
CA ILE A 1026 12.31 -34.53 -14.80
C ILE A 1026 13.48 -33.54 -14.69
N GLU A 1027 13.79 -32.82 -15.77
CA GLU A 1027 14.82 -31.78 -15.78
C GLU A 1027 14.52 -30.68 -14.77
N ALA A 1028 13.25 -30.28 -14.65
CA ALA A 1028 12.83 -29.37 -13.60
C ALA A 1028 13.18 -29.94 -12.22
N ALA A 1029 12.76 -31.17 -11.88
CA ALA A 1029 13.08 -31.77 -10.59
C ALA A 1029 14.60 -31.93 -10.33
N LEU A 1030 15.40 -32.23 -11.37
CA LEU A 1030 16.85 -32.37 -11.27
C LEU A 1030 17.56 -31.02 -11.10
N LYS A 1031 17.09 -29.96 -11.75
CA LYS A 1031 17.65 -28.60 -11.61
C LYS A 1031 17.59 -28.10 -10.16
N TRP A 1032 16.61 -28.56 -9.39
CA TRP A 1032 16.43 -28.23 -7.97
C TRP A 1032 16.98 -29.31 -7.02
N ASP A 1033 17.84 -30.21 -7.50
CA ASP A 1033 18.50 -31.29 -6.73
C ASP A 1033 17.54 -32.26 -6.00
N ASN A 1034 16.26 -32.32 -6.39
CA ASN A 1034 15.27 -33.20 -5.75
C ASN A 1034 15.23 -34.57 -6.42
N PHE A 1035 16.25 -35.40 -6.15
CA PHE A 1035 16.39 -36.74 -6.73
C PHE A 1035 15.23 -37.69 -6.39
N SER A 1036 14.60 -37.53 -5.21
CA SER A 1036 13.41 -38.31 -4.83
C SER A 1036 12.22 -38.00 -5.73
N LEU A 1037 11.97 -36.72 -6.01
CA LEU A 1037 10.92 -36.30 -6.93
C LEU A 1037 11.24 -36.76 -8.35
N ALA A 1038 12.47 -36.57 -8.83
CA ALA A 1038 12.87 -37.03 -10.16
C ALA A 1038 12.66 -38.54 -10.34
N MET A 1039 12.97 -39.36 -9.33
CA MET A 1039 12.70 -40.81 -9.34
C MET A 1039 11.20 -41.11 -9.49
N ASP A 1040 10.35 -40.43 -8.71
CA ASP A 1040 8.89 -40.60 -8.79
C ASP A 1040 8.34 -40.14 -10.15
N LEU A 1041 8.86 -39.05 -10.71
CA LEU A 1041 8.48 -38.55 -12.04
C LEU A 1041 8.87 -39.53 -13.15
N TYR A 1042 10.06 -40.12 -13.11
CA TYR A 1042 10.45 -41.18 -14.05
C TYR A 1042 9.49 -42.37 -13.95
N GLU A 1043 9.17 -42.81 -12.73
CA GLU A 1043 8.22 -43.91 -12.55
C GLU A 1043 6.83 -43.56 -13.07
N ARG A 1044 6.31 -42.37 -12.74
CA ARG A 1044 4.99 -41.90 -13.15
C ARG A 1044 4.86 -41.64 -14.65
N ALA A 1045 5.95 -41.25 -15.34
CA ALA A 1045 6.00 -41.15 -16.80
C ALA A 1045 6.07 -42.54 -17.45
N GLY A 1046 6.81 -43.48 -16.84
CA GLY A 1046 6.77 -44.89 -17.25
C GLY A 1046 5.36 -45.48 -17.10
N ASP A 1047 4.66 -45.17 -16.00
CA ASP A 1047 3.31 -45.67 -15.70
C ASP A 1047 2.28 -45.24 -16.77
N THR A 1048 2.44 -44.06 -17.37
CA THR A 1048 1.51 -43.59 -18.41
C THR A 1048 1.59 -44.41 -19.68
N PHE A 1049 2.80 -44.80 -20.09
CA PHE A 1049 3.00 -45.70 -21.23
C PHE A 1049 2.64 -47.15 -20.86
N PHE A 1050 3.02 -47.60 -19.66
CA PHE A 1050 2.76 -48.95 -19.18
C PHE A 1050 1.26 -49.28 -19.09
N ASN A 1051 0.48 -48.40 -18.47
CA ASN A 1051 -0.98 -48.56 -18.36
C ASN A 1051 -1.70 -48.26 -19.69
N GLY A 1052 -1.06 -47.49 -20.56
CA GLY A 1052 -1.55 -47.17 -21.89
C GLY A 1052 -1.67 -48.37 -22.82
N SER A 1053 -2.46 -48.24 -23.89
CA SER A 1053 -2.54 -49.23 -24.97
C SER A 1053 -1.53 -49.00 -26.10
N ARG A 1054 -0.84 -47.84 -26.11
CA ARG A 1054 0.08 -47.41 -27.17
C ARG A 1054 1.49 -47.20 -26.61
N ASN A 1055 2.51 -47.46 -27.44
CA ASN A 1055 3.92 -47.19 -27.17
C ASN A 1055 4.41 -47.71 -25.80
N ARG A 1056 3.96 -48.91 -25.39
CA ARG A 1056 4.33 -49.53 -24.10
C ARG A 1056 5.83 -49.73 -23.94
N ASP A 1057 6.53 -49.97 -25.04
CA ASP A 1057 7.98 -50.10 -25.13
C ASP A 1057 8.73 -48.88 -24.57
N ARG A 1058 8.18 -47.66 -24.72
CA ARG A 1058 8.79 -46.43 -24.18
C ARG A 1058 8.87 -46.42 -22.65
N ALA A 1059 7.97 -47.12 -21.95
CA ALA A 1059 8.03 -47.24 -20.49
C ALA A 1059 9.37 -47.84 -20.00
N LEU A 1060 10.02 -48.65 -20.85
CA LEU A 1060 11.32 -49.25 -20.54
C LEU A 1060 12.38 -48.19 -20.26
N GLU A 1061 12.45 -47.13 -21.08
CA GLU A 1061 13.49 -46.11 -20.97
C GLU A 1061 13.35 -45.31 -19.67
N PHE A 1062 12.12 -44.95 -19.31
CA PHE A 1062 11.84 -44.23 -18.06
C PHE A 1062 12.16 -45.08 -16.82
N TYR A 1063 11.75 -46.37 -16.81
CA TYR A 1063 12.04 -47.26 -15.67
C TYR A 1063 13.52 -47.65 -15.58
N ARG A 1064 14.10 -48.20 -16.66
CA ARG A 1064 15.46 -48.75 -16.66
C ARG A 1064 16.53 -47.65 -16.73
N GLY A 1065 16.31 -46.64 -17.57
CA GLY A 1065 17.27 -45.58 -17.84
C GLY A 1065 17.31 -44.50 -16.76
N GLY A 1066 16.17 -44.21 -16.12
CA GLY A 1066 16.03 -43.14 -15.13
C GLY A 1066 15.74 -43.62 -13.70
N ALA A 1067 14.57 -44.24 -13.49
CA ALA A 1067 14.06 -44.52 -12.14
C ALA A 1067 14.94 -45.50 -11.35
N VAL A 1068 15.37 -46.62 -11.94
CA VAL A 1068 16.19 -47.65 -11.27
C VAL A 1068 17.57 -47.12 -10.83
N PRO A 1069 18.35 -46.42 -11.66
CA PRO A 1069 19.60 -45.78 -11.23
C PRO A 1069 19.42 -44.81 -10.06
N LEU A 1070 18.36 -44.00 -10.06
CA LEU A 1070 18.05 -43.08 -8.97
C LEU A 1070 17.64 -43.82 -7.70
N ALA A 1071 16.80 -44.85 -7.80
CA ALA A 1071 16.40 -45.68 -6.66
C ALA A 1071 17.63 -46.31 -5.99
N ARG A 1072 18.59 -46.82 -6.77
CA ARG A 1072 19.88 -47.34 -6.25
C ARG A 1072 20.72 -46.27 -5.57
N LYS A 1073 20.84 -45.09 -6.19
CA LYS A 1073 21.59 -43.95 -5.62
C LYS A 1073 21.00 -43.51 -4.28
N LEU A 1074 19.66 -43.51 -4.17
CA LEU A 1074 18.92 -43.17 -2.96
C LEU A 1074 18.77 -44.34 -1.97
N LYS A 1075 19.23 -45.54 -2.33
CA LYS A 1075 19.04 -46.79 -1.56
C LYS A 1075 17.57 -47.11 -1.24
N ALA A 1076 16.67 -46.72 -2.14
CA ALA A 1076 15.23 -46.94 -2.02
C ALA A 1076 14.87 -48.36 -2.50
N ASN A 1077 15.18 -49.37 -1.67
CA ASN A 1077 15.03 -50.79 -2.05
C ASN A 1077 13.58 -51.19 -2.38
N GLN A 1078 12.58 -50.55 -1.76
CA GLN A 1078 11.17 -50.81 -2.04
C GLN A 1078 10.75 -50.31 -3.42
N THR A 1079 11.16 -49.11 -3.82
CA THR A 1079 10.85 -48.59 -5.17
C THR A 1079 11.63 -49.33 -6.24
N GLU A 1080 12.89 -49.70 -5.98
CA GLU A 1080 13.68 -50.54 -6.89
C GLU A 1080 13.01 -51.91 -7.13
N LEU A 1081 12.50 -52.56 -6.08
CA LEU A 1081 11.75 -53.82 -6.19
C LEU A 1081 10.49 -53.65 -7.04
N ARG A 1082 9.70 -52.60 -6.76
CA ARG A 1082 8.49 -52.28 -7.51
C ARG A 1082 8.79 -52.05 -8.99
N LEU A 1083 9.87 -51.32 -9.30
CA LEU A 1083 10.32 -51.06 -10.68
C LEU A 1083 10.78 -52.34 -11.39
N PHE A 1084 11.50 -53.24 -10.72
CA PHE A 1084 11.88 -54.53 -11.33
C PHE A 1084 10.68 -55.43 -11.61
N ASN A 1085 9.71 -55.46 -10.70
CA ASN A 1085 8.45 -56.15 -10.96
C ASN A 1085 7.79 -55.55 -12.22
N LYS A 1086 7.59 -54.23 -12.28
CA LYS A 1086 7.01 -53.54 -13.45
C LYS A 1086 7.77 -53.83 -14.75
N LEU A 1087 9.11 -53.80 -14.72
CA LEU A 1087 9.96 -54.11 -15.87
C LEU A 1087 9.84 -55.57 -16.33
N ALA A 1088 9.75 -56.53 -15.40
CA ALA A 1088 9.55 -57.93 -15.74
C ALA A 1088 8.22 -58.14 -16.47
N GLU A 1089 7.13 -57.57 -15.95
CA GLU A 1089 5.81 -57.66 -16.59
C GLU A 1089 5.76 -56.95 -17.95
N LEU A 1090 6.39 -55.78 -18.06
CA LEU A 1090 6.48 -55.08 -19.34
C LEU A 1090 7.20 -55.94 -20.39
N GLN A 1091 8.33 -56.57 -20.02
CA GLN A 1091 9.09 -57.44 -20.92
C GLN A 1091 8.34 -58.72 -21.29
N ILE A 1092 7.56 -59.30 -20.37
CA ILE A 1092 6.64 -60.41 -20.69
C ILE A 1092 5.64 -59.97 -21.75
N GLY A 1093 5.00 -58.81 -21.57
CA GLY A 1093 4.03 -58.25 -22.51
C GLY A 1093 4.62 -57.92 -23.89
N LEU A 1094 5.90 -57.52 -23.95
CA LEU A 1094 6.65 -57.25 -25.18
C LEU A 1094 7.30 -58.51 -25.80
N GLN A 1095 7.06 -59.70 -25.23
CA GLN A 1095 7.65 -60.98 -25.66
C GLN A 1095 9.18 -61.06 -25.55
N GLY A 1096 9.80 -60.21 -24.72
CA GLY A 1096 11.24 -60.18 -24.45
C GLY A 1096 11.64 -61.07 -23.26
N TYR A 1097 11.34 -62.37 -23.34
CA TYR A 1097 11.38 -63.27 -22.17
C TYR A 1097 12.76 -63.42 -21.50
N GLU A 1098 13.86 -63.37 -22.25
CA GLU A 1098 15.22 -63.44 -21.68
C GLU A 1098 15.52 -62.23 -20.76
N LYS A 1099 15.12 -61.02 -21.17
CA LYS A 1099 15.26 -59.81 -20.34
C LYS A 1099 14.25 -59.79 -19.19
N ALA A 1100 13.05 -60.36 -19.41
CA ALA A 1100 12.08 -60.54 -18.34
C ALA A 1100 12.64 -61.43 -17.22
N LEU A 1101 13.39 -62.48 -17.58
CA LEU A 1101 14.03 -63.38 -16.62
C LEU A 1101 15.07 -62.65 -15.76
N GLU A 1102 15.89 -61.77 -16.37
CA GLU A 1102 16.84 -60.94 -15.64
C GLU A 1102 16.13 -60.07 -14.58
N PHE A 1103 15.09 -59.34 -14.96
CA PHE A 1103 14.38 -58.45 -14.02
C PHE A 1103 13.58 -59.23 -12.97
N ALA A 1104 12.93 -60.33 -13.34
CA ALA A 1104 12.18 -61.17 -12.40
C ALA A 1104 13.09 -61.84 -11.35
N THR A 1105 14.28 -62.30 -11.76
CA THR A 1105 15.27 -62.86 -10.81
C THR A 1105 15.85 -61.79 -9.89
N LEU A 1106 16.11 -60.58 -10.40
CA LEU A 1106 16.52 -59.44 -9.57
C LEU A 1106 15.44 -59.04 -8.57
N ALA A 1107 14.17 -58.99 -9.00
CA ALA A 1107 13.04 -58.73 -8.12
C ALA A 1107 12.92 -59.78 -7.01
N ALA A 1108 12.96 -61.07 -7.35
CA ALA A 1108 12.86 -62.16 -6.37
C ALA A 1108 14.02 -62.19 -5.37
N ARG A 1109 15.24 -61.78 -5.78
CA ARG A 1109 16.38 -61.64 -4.87
C ARG A 1109 16.26 -60.44 -3.95
N LEU A 1110 15.70 -59.33 -4.45
CA LEU A 1110 15.55 -58.10 -3.70
C LEU A 1110 14.36 -58.20 -2.73
N SER A 1111 13.27 -58.87 -3.11
CA SER A 1111 12.09 -59.08 -2.25
C SER A 1111 12.43 -59.81 -0.96
N LEU A 1112 13.26 -60.87 -1.05
CA LEU A 1112 13.78 -61.62 0.10
C LEU A 1112 14.54 -60.74 1.11
N ARG A 1113 15.11 -59.61 0.67
CA ARG A 1113 15.84 -58.67 1.53
C ARG A 1113 14.95 -57.57 2.10
N VAL A 1114 13.90 -57.19 1.37
CA VAL A 1114 12.96 -56.13 1.76
C VAL A 1114 11.92 -56.65 2.77
N GLY A 1115 11.55 -57.94 2.69
CA GLY A 1115 10.61 -58.57 3.62
C GLY A 1115 9.14 -58.22 3.39
N ASP A 1116 8.81 -57.66 2.22
CA ASP A 1116 7.42 -57.41 1.79
C ASP A 1116 6.85 -58.69 1.15
N GLN A 1117 5.99 -59.39 1.90
CA GLN A 1117 5.41 -60.67 1.49
C GLN A 1117 4.60 -60.58 0.20
N LEU A 1118 3.93 -59.45 -0.05
CA LEU A 1118 3.10 -59.28 -1.24
C LEU A 1118 3.97 -59.05 -2.48
N GLN A 1119 4.98 -58.19 -2.38
CA GLN A 1119 5.94 -57.97 -3.48
C GLN A 1119 6.81 -59.21 -3.75
N GLU A 1120 7.09 -60.02 -2.72
CA GLU A 1120 7.78 -61.30 -2.85
C GLU A 1120 6.95 -62.33 -3.62
N LEU A 1121 5.66 -62.48 -3.26
CA LEU A 1121 4.72 -63.32 -3.98
C LEU A 1121 4.61 -62.90 -5.45
N VAL A 1122 4.48 -61.60 -5.71
CA VAL A 1122 4.40 -61.05 -7.07
C VAL A 1122 5.69 -61.33 -7.85
N ALA A 1123 6.86 -61.19 -7.23
CA ALA A 1123 8.15 -61.43 -7.88
C ALA A 1123 8.35 -62.91 -8.26
N PHE A 1124 8.07 -63.84 -7.35
CA PHE A 1124 8.17 -65.29 -7.66
C PHE A 1124 7.11 -65.74 -8.65
N HIS A 1125 5.91 -65.15 -8.63
CA HIS A 1125 4.87 -65.44 -9.63
C HIS A 1125 5.31 -65.01 -11.03
N ARG A 1126 5.81 -63.78 -11.17
CA ARG A 1126 6.35 -63.27 -12.45
C ARG A 1126 7.52 -64.12 -12.92
N LEU A 1127 8.40 -64.54 -12.02
CA LEU A 1127 9.52 -65.43 -12.35
C LEU A 1127 9.04 -66.80 -12.86
N ALA A 1128 8.05 -67.40 -12.21
CA ALA A 1128 7.43 -68.65 -12.63
C ALA A 1128 6.81 -68.54 -14.03
N THR A 1129 6.06 -67.46 -14.28
CA THR A 1129 5.47 -67.18 -15.60
C THR A 1129 6.54 -67.03 -16.69
N VAL A 1130 7.66 -66.36 -16.40
CA VAL A 1130 8.77 -66.25 -17.37
C VAL A 1130 9.40 -67.62 -17.65
N TYR A 1131 9.62 -68.46 -16.62
CA TYR A 1131 10.14 -69.81 -16.81
C TYR A 1131 9.23 -70.68 -17.67
N ASP A 1132 7.91 -70.60 -17.47
CA ASP A 1132 6.92 -71.32 -18.28
C ASP A 1132 6.97 -70.87 -19.76
N LEU A 1133 7.04 -69.55 -20.00
CA LEU A 1133 7.14 -68.97 -21.35
C LEU A 1133 8.47 -69.30 -22.06
N LEU A 1134 9.56 -69.51 -21.31
CA LEU A 1134 10.86 -69.98 -21.81
C LEU A 1134 10.97 -71.51 -21.91
N HIS A 1135 9.88 -72.24 -21.64
CA HIS A 1135 9.82 -73.71 -21.67
C HIS A 1135 10.71 -74.42 -20.63
N MET A 1136 11.05 -73.73 -19.55
CA MET A 1136 11.79 -74.27 -18.41
C MET A 1136 10.82 -74.71 -17.31
N TYR A 1137 10.01 -75.72 -17.61
CA TYR A 1137 8.82 -76.06 -16.86
C TYR A 1137 9.07 -76.52 -15.41
N GLU A 1138 10.16 -77.26 -15.15
CA GLU A 1138 10.52 -77.69 -13.78
C GLU A 1138 10.80 -76.47 -12.87
N MET A 1139 11.56 -75.49 -13.37
CA MET A 1139 11.82 -74.26 -12.61
C MET A 1139 10.57 -73.37 -12.46
N ALA A 1140 9.65 -73.43 -13.42
CA ALA A 1140 8.36 -72.74 -13.34
C ALA A 1140 7.51 -73.32 -12.21
N GLU A 1141 7.41 -74.65 -12.13
CA GLU A 1141 6.71 -75.35 -11.07
C GLU A 1141 7.29 -75.01 -9.69
N ASP A 1142 8.61 -75.09 -9.51
CA ASP A 1142 9.29 -74.74 -8.26
C ASP A 1142 8.97 -73.31 -7.80
N CYS A 1143 8.99 -72.35 -8.73
CA CYS A 1143 8.68 -70.96 -8.43
C CYS A 1143 7.21 -70.76 -8.08
N TYR A 1144 6.27 -71.41 -8.78
CA TYR A 1144 4.86 -71.37 -8.43
C TYR A 1144 4.60 -72.03 -7.06
N LEU A 1145 5.20 -73.18 -6.75
CA LEU A 1145 5.11 -73.79 -5.43
C LEU A 1145 5.63 -72.87 -4.33
N LYS A 1146 6.72 -72.15 -4.60
CA LYS A 1146 7.23 -71.13 -3.68
C LYS A 1146 6.26 -69.96 -3.46
N THR A 1147 5.52 -69.52 -4.50
CA THR A 1147 4.44 -68.53 -4.32
C THR A 1147 3.29 -69.06 -3.48
N LEU A 1148 2.94 -70.34 -3.64
CA LEU A 1148 1.85 -70.99 -2.92
C LEU A 1148 2.21 -71.22 -1.44
N ALA A 1149 3.48 -71.47 -1.13
CA ALA A 1149 3.98 -71.58 0.24
C ALA A 1149 3.84 -70.27 1.04
N MET A 1150 3.69 -69.13 0.38
CA MET A 1150 3.47 -67.81 0.98
C MET A 1150 1.98 -67.50 1.22
N ARG A 1151 1.08 -68.46 0.98
CA ARG A 1151 -0.36 -68.29 1.17
C ARG A 1151 -0.73 -68.09 2.65
N PRO A 1152 -1.52 -67.05 3.00
CA PRO A 1152 -2.03 -66.89 4.36
C PRO A 1152 -2.98 -68.03 4.75
N PRO A 1153 -3.03 -68.42 6.03
CA PRO A 1153 -3.80 -69.58 6.50
C PRO A 1153 -5.32 -69.42 6.39
N VAL A 1154 -5.82 -68.20 6.24
CA VAL A 1154 -7.23 -67.86 5.98
C VAL A 1154 -7.27 -66.93 4.77
N LEU A 1155 -8.11 -67.25 3.79
CA LEU A 1155 -8.35 -66.37 2.64
C LEU A 1155 -9.43 -65.35 3.05
N GLU A 1156 -9.04 -64.07 3.15
CA GLU A 1156 -9.95 -63.01 3.63
C GLU A 1156 -10.75 -62.36 2.49
N SER A 1157 -10.30 -62.51 1.24
CA SER A 1157 -10.92 -61.87 0.08
C SER A 1157 -11.22 -62.84 -1.08
N SER A 1158 -12.33 -62.61 -1.79
CA SER A 1158 -12.67 -63.34 -3.02
C SER A 1158 -11.64 -63.12 -4.14
N GLY A 1159 -10.89 -62.02 -4.11
CA GLY A 1159 -9.79 -61.75 -5.05
C GLY A 1159 -8.60 -62.69 -4.86
N GLU A 1160 -8.21 -62.97 -3.62
CA GLU A 1160 -7.12 -63.91 -3.30
C GLU A 1160 -7.48 -65.35 -3.65
N ALA A 1161 -8.71 -65.77 -3.33
CA ALA A 1161 -9.21 -67.10 -3.70
C ALA A 1161 -9.17 -67.29 -5.23
N LEU A 1162 -9.54 -66.26 -6.00
CA LEU A 1162 -9.47 -66.29 -7.46
C LEU A 1162 -8.02 -66.35 -7.97
N TYR A 1163 -7.10 -65.61 -7.34
CA TYR A 1163 -5.68 -65.65 -7.68
C TYR A 1163 -5.10 -67.07 -7.47
N TYR A 1164 -5.26 -67.65 -6.28
CA TYR A 1164 -4.75 -69.00 -6.00
C TYR A 1164 -5.40 -70.06 -6.88
N CYS A 1165 -6.71 -69.96 -7.12
CA CYS A 1165 -7.42 -70.82 -8.07
C CYS A 1165 -6.76 -70.81 -9.46
N LYS A 1166 -6.40 -69.62 -9.98
CA LYS A 1166 -5.71 -69.49 -11.26
C LYS A 1166 -4.31 -70.10 -11.23
N VAL A 1167 -3.54 -69.89 -10.16
CA VAL A 1167 -2.19 -70.47 -10.01
C VAL A 1167 -2.26 -72.00 -9.98
N TYR A 1168 -3.15 -72.59 -9.18
CA TYR A 1168 -3.35 -74.05 -9.14
C TYR A 1168 -3.82 -74.61 -10.49
N TRP A 1169 -4.72 -73.89 -11.18
CA TRP A 1169 -5.16 -74.29 -12.51
C TRP A 1169 -4.02 -74.24 -13.54
N HIS A 1170 -3.17 -73.21 -13.49
CA HIS A 1170 -2.00 -73.10 -14.34
C HIS A 1170 -1.00 -74.23 -14.06
N LEU A 1171 -0.71 -74.53 -12.79
CA LEU A 1171 0.12 -75.66 -12.38
C LEU A 1171 -0.44 -77.00 -12.85
N GLY A 1172 -1.74 -77.27 -12.64
CA GLY A 1172 -2.37 -78.51 -13.09
C GLY A 1172 -2.28 -78.72 -14.61
N ASN A 1173 -2.40 -77.64 -15.41
CA ASN A 1173 -2.21 -77.73 -16.86
C ASN A 1173 -0.74 -77.92 -17.26
N LEU A 1174 0.17 -77.22 -16.57
CA LEU A 1174 1.61 -77.32 -16.77
C LEU A 1174 2.08 -78.75 -16.52
N THR A 1175 1.70 -79.34 -15.38
CA THR A 1175 2.12 -80.68 -14.99
C THR A 1175 1.47 -81.76 -15.85
N LEU A 1176 0.17 -81.63 -16.19
CA LEU A 1176 -0.53 -82.59 -17.04
C LEU A 1176 0.04 -82.64 -18.47
N HIS A 1177 0.28 -81.47 -19.08
CA HIS A 1177 0.58 -81.39 -20.51
C HIS A 1177 2.08 -81.27 -20.83
N LYS A 1178 2.89 -80.67 -19.95
CA LYS A 1178 4.32 -80.43 -20.20
C LYS A 1178 5.22 -81.41 -19.45
N LEU A 1179 5.01 -81.58 -18.15
CA LEU A 1179 5.80 -82.50 -17.31
C LEU A 1179 5.29 -83.95 -17.38
N LYS A 1180 4.03 -84.14 -17.80
CA LYS A 1180 3.34 -85.44 -17.91
C LYS A 1180 3.23 -86.20 -16.59
N ASP A 1181 3.11 -85.45 -15.48
CA ASP A 1181 2.80 -86.03 -14.18
C ASP A 1181 1.29 -85.93 -13.92
N GLU A 1182 0.59 -87.04 -14.13
CA GLU A 1182 -0.87 -87.13 -13.99
C GLU A 1182 -1.33 -87.07 -12.53
N GLN A 1183 -0.48 -87.48 -11.57
CA GLN A 1183 -0.83 -87.52 -10.14
C GLN A 1183 -0.77 -86.13 -9.51
N ASP A 1184 0.31 -85.38 -9.79
CA ASP A 1184 0.45 -84.01 -9.30
C ASP A 1184 -0.54 -83.07 -10.01
N ALA A 1185 -0.79 -83.28 -11.31
CA ALA A 1185 -1.83 -82.57 -12.05
C ALA A 1185 -3.22 -82.72 -11.42
N ALA A 1186 -3.63 -83.95 -11.08
CA ALA A 1186 -4.90 -84.20 -10.42
C ALA A 1186 -4.97 -83.48 -9.05
N SER A 1187 -3.87 -83.49 -8.30
CA SER A 1187 -3.78 -82.80 -7.00
C SER A 1187 -3.94 -81.28 -7.12
N TYR A 1188 -3.26 -80.64 -8.08
CA TYR A 1188 -3.41 -79.21 -8.31
C TYR A 1188 -4.81 -78.83 -8.81
N PHE A 1189 -5.43 -79.62 -9.70
CA PHE A 1189 -6.80 -79.35 -10.14
C PHE A 1189 -7.84 -79.53 -9.03
N LEU A 1190 -7.62 -80.44 -8.07
CA LEU A 1190 -8.46 -80.57 -6.87
C LEU A 1190 -8.33 -79.34 -5.96
N LEU A 1191 -7.11 -78.81 -5.77
CA LEU A 1191 -6.88 -77.57 -5.02
C LEU A 1191 -7.51 -76.35 -5.72
N ALA A 1192 -7.43 -76.27 -7.06
CA ALA A 1192 -8.12 -75.27 -7.84
C ALA A 1192 -9.65 -75.38 -7.69
N LEU A 1193 -10.20 -76.60 -7.66
CA LEU A 1193 -11.62 -76.85 -7.50
C LEU A 1193 -12.12 -76.47 -6.09
N ALA A 1194 -11.30 -76.71 -5.07
CA ALA A 1194 -11.58 -76.26 -3.70
C ALA A 1194 -11.63 -74.73 -3.61
N ALA A 1195 -10.66 -74.02 -4.22
CA ALA A 1195 -10.66 -72.57 -4.28
C ALA A 1195 -11.86 -72.01 -5.10
N ALA A 1196 -12.23 -72.65 -6.21
CA ALA A 1196 -13.42 -72.30 -7.00
C ALA A 1196 -14.74 -72.55 -6.26
N ALA A 1197 -14.77 -73.51 -5.33
CA ALA A 1197 -15.91 -73.75 -4.44
C ALA A 1197 -16.08 -72.64 -3.39
N GLU A 1198 -14.97 -72.14 -2.83
CA GLU A 1198 -14.98 -70.98 -1.91
C GLU A 1198 -15.42 -69.68 -2.59
N LEU A 1199 -15.18 -69.55 -3.91
CA LEU A 1199 -15.64 -68.43 -4.74
C LEU A 1199 -17.12 -68.49 -5.11
N GLY A 1200 -17.75 -69.67 -5.04
CA GLY A 1200 -19.11 -69.89 -5.54
C GLY A 1200 -19.27 -69.88 -7.07
N ASP A 1201 -18.15 -69.93 -7.82
CA ASP A 1201 -18.16 -69.88 -9.28
C ASP A 1201 -18.47 -71.28 -9.88
N GLN A 1202 -19.70 -71.46 -10.35
CA GLN A 1202 -20.17 -72.75 -10.88
C GLN A 1202 -19.52 -73.13 -12.22
N ASP A 1203 -19.13 -72.14 -13.04
CA ASP A 1203 -18.57 -72.36 -14.37
C ASP A 1203 -17.11 -72.85 -14.26
N LEU A 1204 -16.32 -72.22 -13.38
CA LEU A 1204 -14.95 -72.65 -13.08
C LEU A 1204 -14.93 -74.06 -12.48
N GLN A 1205 -15.87 -74.36 -11.57
CA GLN A 1205 -15.99 -75.70 -11.00
C GLN A 1205 -16.33 -76.76 -12.06
N ALA A 1206 -17.24 -76.46 -13.00
CA ALA A 1206 -17.58 -77.38 -14.08
C ALA A 1206 -16.38 -77.63 -15.01
N LEU A 1207 -15.62 -76.58 -15.35
CA LEU A 1207 -14.40 -76.69 -16.15
C LEU A 1207 -13.33 -77.54 -15.47
N LEU A 1208 -13.11 -77.33 -14.17
CA LEU A 1208 -12.14 -78.08 -13.38
C LEU A 1208 -12.53 -79.55 -13.21
N ARG A 1209 -13.83 -79.85 -13.02
CA ARG A 1209 -14.34 -81.23 -13.01
C ARG A 1209 -14.16 -81.92 -14.35
N ALA A 1210 -14.39 -81.22 -15.46
CA ALA A 1210 -14.18 -81.75 -16.81
C ALA A 1210 -12.70 -82.07 -17.09
N LYS A 1211 -11.78 -81.23 -16.59
CA LYS A 1211 -10.33 -81.46 -16.70
C LYS A 1211 -9.85 -82.62 -15.83
N LEU A 1212 -10.36 -82.74 -14.61
CA LEU A 1212 -10.11 -83.91 -13.73
C LEU A 1212 -10.63 -85.21 -14.35
N GLY A 1213 -11.81 -85.20 -14.98
CA GLY A 1213 -12.37 -86.37 -15.67
C GLY A 1213 -11.61 -86.81 -16.92
N ALA A 1214 -10.72 -85.97 -17.46
CA ALA A 1214 -9.84 -86.32 -18.57
C ALA A 1214 -8.53 -87.03 -18.15
N ILE A 1215 -8.25 -87.12 -16.84
CA ILE A 1215 -7.06 -87.78 -16.29
C ILE A 1215 -7.44 -89.23 -15.86
N PRO A 1216 -6.83 -90.28 -16.44
CA PRO A 1216 -7.17 -91.67 -16.11
C PRO A 1216 -6.82 -92.01 -14.65
N GLY A 1217 -7.83 -92.35 -13.83
CA GLY A 1217 -7.62 -92.76 -12.44
C GLY A 1217 -7.64 -91.62 -11.40
N ALA A 1218 -7.95 -90.38 -11.80
CA ALA A 1218 -8.19 -89.29 -10.86
C ALA A 1218 -9.44 -89.56 -10.00
N PRO A 1219 -9.41 -89.33 -8.68
CA PRO A 1219 -10.58 -89.51 -7.83
C PRO A 1219 -11.70 -88.56 -8.25
N GLY A 1220 -12.89 -89.11 -8.54
CA GLY A 1220 -14.11 -88.31 -8.64
C GLY A 1220 -14.33 -87.60 -7.31
N GLY A 1221 -14.22 -86.26 -7.31
CA GLY A 1221 -14.17 -85.46 -6.08
C GLY A 1221 -15.37 -85.67 -5.14
N PRO A 1222 -15.22 -85.37 -3.84
CA PRO A 1222 -16.24 -85.60 -2.83
C PRO A 1222 -17.45 -84.69 -3.06
N GLU A 1223 -18.65 -85.29 -3.12
CA GLU A 1223 -19.91 -84.56 -3.01
C GLU A 1223 -20.07 -84.05 -1.56
N GLY A 1224 -19.89 -82.73 -1.39
CA GLY A 1224 -20.47 -81.97 -0.28
C GLY A 1224 -19.82 -82.11 1.09
N THR A 1225 -18.72 -81.40 1.33
CA THR A 1225 -18.35 -80.89 2.68
C THR A 1225 -17.46 -79.64 2.56
N PRO A 1226 -17.83 -78.49 3.14
CA PRO A 1226 -16.97 -77.31 3.22
C PRO A 1226 -15.97 -77.51 4.37
N GLY A 1227 -14.70 -77.80 4.07
CA GLY A 1227 -13.70 -77.92 5.12
C GLY A 1227 -12.32 -78.50 4.76
N CYS A 1228 -12.15 -79.17 3.61
CA CYS A 1228 -10.89 -79.88 3.32
C CYS A 1228 -9.75 -79.01 2.73
N ALA A 1229 -9.95 -77.70 2.52
CA ALA A 1229 -8.94 -76.86 1.86
C ALA A 1229 -7.73 -76.50 2.75
N THR A 1230 -7.81 -76.72 4.07
CA THR A 1230 -6.79 -76.29 5.04
C THR A 1230 -5.71 -77.32 5.35
N GLU A 1231 -5.92 -78.61 5.05
CA GLU A 1231 -5.02 -79.68 5.54
C GLU A 1231 -3.98 -80.17 4.51
N TRP A 1232 -4.28 -80.10 3.21
CA TRP A 1232 -3.34 -80.53 2.16
C TRP A 1232 -2.14 -79.58 1.92
N PRO A 1233 -2.26 -78.23 2.02
CA PRO A 1233 -1.11 -77.33 1.84
C PRO A 1233 -0.05 -77.48 2.94
N ARG A 1234 -0.44 -77.87 4.16
CA ARG A 1234 0.48 -78.17 5.27
C ARG A 1234 1.41 -79.35 4.93
N TRP A 1235 0.87 -80.36 4.24
CA TRP A 1235 1.60 -81.56 3.84
C TRP A 1235 2.71 -81.28 2.81
N LEU A 1236 2.50 -80.34 1.89
CA LEU A 1236 3.51 -79.89 0.92
C LEU A 1236 4.57 -78.97 1.54
N SER A 1237 4.22 -78.21 2.59
CA SER A 1237 5.13 -77.25 3.23
C SER A 1237 6.19 -77.88 4.15
N GLU A 1238 5.96 -79.10 4.66
CA GLU A 1238 6.82 -79.72 5.68
C GLU A 1238 7.89 -80.69 5.14
N GLY A 1239 8.02 -80.86 3.82
CA GLY A 1239 9.06 -81.70 3.22
C GLY A 1239 8.85 -83.18 3.55
N GLY A 1240 8.23 -83.90 2.61
CA GLY A 1240 7.77 -85.27 2.81
C GLY A 1240 8.79 -86.24 3.42
N HIS A 1241 8.39 -86.85 4.53
CA HIS A 1241 8.86 -88.13 5.10
C HIS A 1241 7.73 -88.61 6.07
N ILE A 1242 7.30 -89.87 6.20
CA ILE A 1242 7.84 -91.20 5.84
C ILE A 1242 6.76 -92.30 6.11
N VAL A 1243 6.96 -93.50 5.52
CA VAL A 1243 6.28 -94.83 5.62
C VAL A 1243 4.97 -95.04 4.88
#